data_AF-A0A368NTU7-F1
#
_entry.id   AF-A0A368NTU7-F1
#
_cell.length_a   1.000
_cell.length_b   1.000
_cell.length_c   1.000
_cell.angle_alpha   90.00
_cell.angle_beta   90.00
_cell.angle_gamma   90.00
#
_symmetry.space_group_name_H-M   'P 1'
#
loop_
_entity.id
_entity.type
_entity.pdbx_description
1 polymer ?
#
loop_
_entity_poly.entity_id
_entity_poly.type
_entity_poly.pdbx_seq_one_letter_code
_entity_poly.pdbx_strand_id
1 'polypeptide(L)'
;MPVTVSISTLTAEAYEQSNDIAKFIVERDSTNGSFALPYLVAGSSDQTEGSASAADYELVYSDGGVVGAEIEFLQSQNRRVIEVLPLRDGLHEVPETLSITLVASEEYKLGANKTAEIVISDAKNTTENAKVFIGLFGPQGEAVTTASGTVSLILQGDNTKAKLSYNFFNLSSVQTDQHIHLSPSGTMIKDIETLGPLTGFEWDLVPGGIFVTRQEMLDALFAGELFLNIHTSNYPAGEISAHFRYDESVEPPEEIELTPEDVDRDIIRFLTQATFGATPAEYEALRSQIDSAGTNRLQVYDAWIEAQMMAPQTSLLALTDASNSAFETRGFEDRQDGFWTIATYAKDQLRQRMAFALSEILVVSDSVNILRNAHRGLADYWDLLGQNAFGSYRDLLEDASRHATMGQWLSHLRNKKADPASGYYPDENYAREVMQLFSFGLVQRQKNGAIRLGSDGLPVATYDNEVIQQMARVFTGLAMSARNIDGEMVDNTQFGLGGGGVPETQYRWTEPMKFFPQHHDFGEKILFTDQGKTLIIPASSDMSTEGADEELRSVITALASHSSAAPYIGRILIQRLVTSNPSAGYIKRVSDAYGTSGNLKAMVKAILLDPEARNPSVTASSTFGKVKEPILRATALMRLLTAHSSIPLDDSENGLNYEFADRFDAGATILRVGNFDIGQRALGAPTVFNFFLPDYSPAGELAANSLTAPELELMTESRQFATLNAFDKLIGNGLVRGTVDDSGSYTLDQARVKLDISHLEMLWEGSDGDDEVKAEAVVDYLDFYLNAGAFAVLDSETKSIIVSTLADARESKRFNLAVYGMVNAPEVLVQK
;
A
#
# COMPACT_ATOMS: atom_id res chain seq x y z
N MET A 1 -62.27 5.82 -40.41
CA MET A 1 -61.00 6.31 -40.99
C MET A 1 -59.89 5.42 -40.45
N PRO A 2 -58.78 5.21 -41.17
CA PRO A 2 -57.63 4.49 -40.59
C PRO A 2 -57.17 5.22 -39.32
N VAL A 3 -56.82 4.46 -38.29
CA VAL A 3 -56.35 5.00 -36.99
C VAL A 3 -55.05 5.77 -37.21
N THR A 4 -54.89 6.95 -36.61
CA THR A 4 -53.62 7.69 -36.63
C THR A 4 -52.80 7.32 -35.41
N VAL A 5 -51.53 6.94 -35.60
CA VAL A 5 -50.60 6.54 -34.54
C VAL A 5 -49.40 7.48 -34.51
N SER A 6 -49.00 7.93 -33.33
CA SER A 6 -47.80 8.75 -33.12
C SER A 6 -46.95 8.21 -31.98
N ILE A 7 -45.65 8.46 -32.04
CA ILE A 7 -44.69 8.14 -30.98
C ILE A 7 -44.07 9.43 -30.44
N SER A 8 -43.75 9.47 -29.15
CA SER A 8 -42.99 10.57 -28.54
C SER A 8 -42.17 10.09 -27.33
N THR A 9 -41.00 10.68 -27.14
CA THR A 9 -40.15 10.44 -25.97
C THR A 9 -40.75 11.14 -24.74
N LEU A 10 -40.81 10.44 -23.60
CA LEU A 10 -41.20 10.98 -22.29
C LEU A 10 -39.98 11.28 -21.42
N THR A 11 -39.06 10.32 -21.36
CA THR A 11 -37.75 10.45 -20.71
C THR A 11 -36.72 9.97 -21.71
N ALA A 12 -35.75 10.83 -22.05
CA ALA A 12 -34.79 10.54 -23.13
C ALA A 12 -33.56 9.74 -22.66
N GLU A 13 -33.22 9.80 -21.38
CA GLU A 13 -31.97 9.24 -20.85
C GLU A 13 -32.24 7.98 -20.02
N ALA A 14 -31.44 6.95 -20.25
CA ALA A 14 -31.31 5.76 -19.41
C ALA A 14 -29.87 5.66 -18.91
N TYR A 15 -29.69 5.20 -17.67
CA TYR A 15 -28.35 5.03 -17.08
C TYR A 15 -28.20 3.66 -16.46
N GLU A 16 -27.17 2.91 -16.87
CA GLU A 16 -26.92 1.55 -16.43
C GLU A 16 -26.54 1.48 -14.95
N GLN A 17 -25.59 2.31 -14.52
CA GLN A 17 -25.04 2.24 -13.15
C GLN A 17 -26.12 2.47 -12.09
N SER A 18 -27.08 3.37 -12.35
CA SER A 18 -28.18 3.69 -11.43
C SER A 18 -29.49 2.95 -11.76
N ASN A 19 -29.53 2.16 -12.84
CA ASN A 19 -30.75 1.57 -13.41
C ASN A 19 -31.86 2.61 -13.64
N ASP A 20 -31.49 3.83 -14.03
CA ASP A 20 -32.48 4.83 -14.41
C ASP A 20 -33.02 4.52 -15.81
N ILE A 21 -34.34 4.55 -15.95
CA ILE A 21 -35.03 4.09 -17.16
C ILE A 21 -35.46 5.26 -18.04
N ALA A 22 -35.30 5.09 -19.35
CA ALA A 22 -35.90 5.98 -20.33
C ALA A 22 -37.31 5.50 -20.70
N LYS A 23 -38.14 6.39 -21.26
CA LYS A 23 -39.53 6.07 -21.60
C LYS A 23 -39.96 6.74 -22.89
N PHE A 24 -40.70 6.02 -23.72
CA PHE A 24 -41.45 6.61 -24.82
C PHE A 24 -42.89 6.14 -24.79
N ILE A 25 -43.76 6.90 -25.45
CA ILE A 25 -45.18 6.62 -25.53
C ILE A 25 -45.60 6.53 -26.99
N VAL A 26 -46.40 5.51 -27.29
CA VAL A 26 -47.12 5.38 -28.56
C VAL A 26 -48.60 5.62 -28.30
N GLU A 27 -49.20 6.53 -29.06
CA GLU A 27 -50.59 6.94 -28.92
C GLU A 27 -51.36 6.71 -30.22
N ARG A 28 -52.66 6.43 -30.09
CA ARG A 28 -53.58 6.30 -31.22
C ARG A 28 -54.89 7.07 -31.02
N ASP A 29 -55.45 7.60 -32.10
CA ASP A 29 -56.65 8.45 -32.08
C ASP A 29 -57.99 7.70 -31.99
N SER A 30 -57.97 6.36 -31.99
CA SER A 30 -59.17 5.49 -31.93
C SER A 30 -58.85 4.13 -31.30
N THR A 31 -59.79 3.56 -30.53
CA THR A 31 -59.60 2.31 -29.78
C THR A 31 -60.28 1.08 -30.38
N ASN A 32 -60.81 1.19 -31.61
CA ASN A 32 -61.50 0.09 -32.26
C ASN A 32 -60.50 -0.97 -32.77
N GLY A 33 -60.63 -2.20 -32.26
CA GLY A 33 -59.80 -3.35 -32.63
C GLY A 33 -58.46 -3.43 -31.91
N SER A 34 -57.93 -4.65 -31.82
CA SER A 34 -56.52 -4.89 -31.52
C SER A 34 -55.69 -4.80 -32.80
N PHE A 35 -54.46 -4.33 -32.69
CA PHE A 35 -53.52 -4.29 -33.81
C PHE A 35 -52.10 -4.28 -33.27
N ALA A 36 -51.16 -4.72 -34.10
CA ALA A 36 -49.75 -4.77 -33.79
C ALA A 36 -49.00 -3.74 -34.66
N LEU A 37 -48.10 -2.98 -34.03
CA LEU A 37 -47.33 -1.91 -34.65
C LEU A 37 -45.88 -2.36 -34.85
N PRO A 38 -45.48 -2.80 -36.06
CA PRO A 38 -44.08 -3.02 -36.36
C PRO A 38 -43.30 -1.71 -36.23
N TYR A 39 -42.11 -1.82 -35.67
CA TYR A 39 -41.16 -0.73 -35.52
C TYR A 39 -39.77 -1.16 -36.01
N LEU A 40 -38.96 -0.18 -36.37
CA LEU A 40 -37.55 -0.36 -36.70
C LEU A 40 -36.71 0.26 -35.60
N VAL A 41 -35.66 -0.44 -35.22
CA VAL A 41 -34.60 0.06 -34.36
C VAL A 41 -33.42 0.48 -35.24
N ALA A 42 -32.87 1.65 -34.95
CA ALA A 42 -31.61 2.12 -35.52
C ALA A 42 -30.76 2.79 -34.45
N GLY A 43 -29.45 2.87 -34.68
CA GLY A 43 -28.51 3.60 -33.85
C GLY A 43 -28.44 5.10 -34.17
N SER A 44 -27.34 5.73 -33.79
CA SER A 44 -27.01 7.10 -34.20
C SER A 44 -26.86 7.21 -35.71
N SER A 45 -27.30 8.36 -36.26
CA SER A 45 -27.02 8.71 -37.66
C SER A 45 -25.64 9.35 -37.87
N ASP A 46 -25.01 9.79 -36.77
CA ASP A 46 -23.63 10.25 -36.73
C ASP A 46 -22.72 9.07 -36.45
N GLN A 47 -21.86 8.72 -37.42
CA GLN A 47 -20.94 7.59 -37.33
C GLN A 47 -19.84 7.78 -36.28
N THR A 48 -19.70 8.99 -35.72
CA THR A 48 -18.73 9.28 -34.66
C THR A 48 -19.26 9.00 -33.25
N GLU A 49 -20.57 8.76 -33.10
CA GLU A 49 -21.28 8.55 -31.83
C GLU A 49 -21.66 7.07 -31.61
N GLY A 50 -21.96 6.71 -30.36
CA GLY A 50 -22.40 5.37 -29.96
C GLY A 50 -23.79 5.01 -30.50
N SER A 51 -24.07 3.71 -30.65
CA SER A 51 -25.30 3.21 -31.26
C SER A 51 -25.78 1.96 -30.53
N ALA A 52 -26.90 2.09 -29.84
CA ALA A 52 -27.43 1.02 -29.01
C ALA A 52 -27.77 -0.24 -29.84
N SER A 53 -27.26 -1.35 -29.38
CA SER A 53 -27.51 -2.71 -29.80
C SER A 53 -28.59 -3.38 -28.94
N ALA A 54 -28.90 -4.65 -29.23
CA ALA A 54 -29.83 -5.41 -28.41
C ALA A 54 -29.23 -5.89 -27.07
N ALA A 55 -27.93 -5.68 -26.84
CA ALA A 55 -27.26 -6.01 -25.59
C ALA A 55 -27.45 -4.93 -24.50
N ASP A 56 -27.81 -3.71 -24.89
CA ASP A 56 -27.72 -2.53 -24.03
C ASP A 56 -29.08 -2.15 -23.41
N TYR A 57 -30.18 -2.75 -23.92
CA TYR A 57 -31.51 -2.50 -23.37
C TYR A 57 -32.51 -3.65 -23.51
N GLU A 58 -33.51 -3.61 -22.63
CA GLU A 58 -34.77 -4.36 -22.78
C GLU A 58 -35.95 -3.40 -22.89
N LEU A 59 -36.86 -3.66 -23.84
CA LEU A 59 -38.11 -2.93 -23.96
C LEU A 59 -39.22 -3.66 -23.21
N VAL A 60 -39.85 -2.99 -22.27
CA VAL A 60 -40.99 -3.52 -21.49
C VAL A 60 -42.13 -2.53 -21.48
N TYR A 61 -43.36 -3.04 -21.48
CA TYR A 61 -44.52 -2.19 -21.28
C TYR A 61 -44.61 -1.77 -19.81
N SER A 62 -44.92 -0.49 -19.54
CA SER A 62 -45.13 0.00 -18.16
C SER A 62 -46.28 -0.71 -17.43
N ASP A 63 -47.18 -1.39 -18.14
CA ASP A 63 -48.27 -2.20 -17.58
C ASP A 63 -47.96 -3.70 -17.52
N GLY A 64 -46.73 -4.11 -17.88
CA GLY A 64 -46.20 -5.47 -17.75
C GLY A 64 -46.01 -6.21 -19.07
N GLY A 65 -44.94 -7.00 -19.15
CA GLY A 65 -44.57 -7.84 -20.30
C GLY A 65 -43.54 -7.19 -21.22
N VAL A 66 -42.74 -8.02 -21.89
CA VAL A 66 -41.69 -7.62 -22.83
C VAL A 66 -42.31 -7.18 -24.16
N VAL A 67 -41.75 -6.14 -24.78
CA VAL A 67 -42.13 -5.73 -26.13
C VAL A 67 -41.42 -6.64 -27.13
N GLY A 68 -42.20 -7.39 -27.93
CA GLY A 68 -41.67 -8.22 -29.02
C GLY A 68 -41.36 -7.41 -30.28
N ALA A 69 -41.31 -8.05 -31.44
CA ALA A 69 -41.04 -7.37 -32.72
C ALA A 69 -42.09 -6.31 -33.13
N GLU A 70 -43.23 -6.28 -32.44
CA GLU A 70 -44.33 -5.36 -32.69
C GLU A 70 -44.88 -4.82 -31.35
N ILE A 71 -45.30 -3.55 -31.36
CA ILE A 71 -45.99 -2.92 -30.23
C ILE A 71 -47.46 -3.31 -30.28
N GLU A 72 -47.89 -4.12 -29.32
CA GLU A 72 -49.26 -4.64 -29.26
C GLU A 72 -50.20 -3.65 -28.57
N PHE A 73 -51.34 -3.41 -29.21
CA PHE A 73 -52.47 -2.68 -28.63
C PHE A 73 -53.68 -3.62 -28.50
N LEU A 74 -54.16 -3.78 -27.27
CA LEU A 74 -55.43 -4.44 -26.98
C LEU A 74 -56.61 -3.54 -27.35
N GLN A 75 -57.78 -4.18 -27.54
CA GLN A 75 -59.03 -3.45 -27.72
C GLN A 75 -59.27 -2.53 -26.50
N SER A 76 -59.61 -1.26 -26.73
CA SER A 76 -59.79 -0.21 -25.71
C SER A 76 -58.53 0.50 -25.19
N GLN A 77 -57.31 0.10 -25.57
CA GLN A 77 -56.10 0.88 -25.23
C GLN A 77 -55.88 1.98 -26.27
N ASN A 78 -55.76 3.26 -25.89
CA ASN A 78 -55.42 4.35 -26.83
C ASN A 78 -53.95 4.81 -26.72
N ARG A 79 -53.20 4.29 -25.74
CA ARG A 79 -51.78 4.57 -25.55
C ARG A 79 -51.06 3.37 -24.96
N ARG A 80 -49.77 3.25 -25.24
CA ARG A 80 -48.83 2.32 -24.61
C ARG A 80 -47.58 3.10 -24.21
N VAL A 81 -47.18 2.97 -22.94
CA VAL A 81 -45.90 3.50 -22.47
C VAL A 81 -44.93 2.33 -22.44
N ILE A 82 -43.78 2.53 -23.06
CA ILE A 82 -42.69 1.56 -23.13
C ILE A 82 -41.54 2.14 -22.31
N GLU A 83 -40.99 1.31 -21.44
CA GLU A 83 -39.80 1.58 -20.65
C GLU A 83 -38.62 0.93 -21.35
N VAL A 84 -37.54 1.70 -21.51
CA VAL A 84 -36.25 1.20 -21.98
C VAL A 84 -35.43 0.97 -20.73
N LEU A 85 -35.29 -0.30 -20.36
CA LEU A 85 -34.45 -0.71 -19.24
C LEU A 85 -33.02 -0.83 -19.75
N PRO A 86 -32.07 -0.02 -19.26
CA PRO A 86 -30.67 -0.22 -19.63
C PRO A 86 -30.18 -1.54 -19.04
N LEU A 87 -29.37 -2.29 -19.80
CA LEU A 87 -28.74 -3.52 -19.36
C LEU A 87 -27.32 -3.20 -18.95
N ARG A 88 -26.99 -3.40 -17.67
CA ARG A 88 -25.66 -3.10 -17.16
C ARG A 88 -24.66 -4.18 -17.58
N ASP A 89 -23.52 -3.75 -18.11
CA ASP A 89 -22.36 -4.61 -18.33
C ASP A 89 -21.07 -4.05 -17.69
N GLY A 90 -19.91 -4.56 -18.13
CA GLY A 90 -18.59 -4.18 -17.65
C GLY A 90 -17.75 -3.41 -18.67
N LEU A 91 -18.34 -3.00 -19.79
CA LEU A 91 -17.69 -2.19 -20.81
C LEU A 91 -17.69 -0.71 -20.40
N HIS A 92 -16.88 0.08 -21.08
CA HIS A 92 -16.88 1.53 -20.93
C HIS A 92 -17.38 2.14 -22.23
N GLU A 93 -18.60 2.68 -22.21
CA GLU A 93 -19.27 3.03 -23.45
C GLU A 93 -19.55 4.53 -23.52
N VAL A 94 -19.39 5.10 -24.71
CA VAL A 94 -19.89 6.45 -24.97
C VAL A 94 -21.42 6.42 -25.04
N PRO A 95 -22.12 7.54 -24.85
CA PRO A 95 -23.58 7.53 -24.89
C PRO A 95 -24.10 7.00 -26.21
N GLU A 96 -25.00 6.03 -26.11
CA GLU A 96 -25.50 5.28 -27.24
C GLU A 96 -26.91 5.72 -27.63
N THR A 97 -27.09 6.04 -28.91
CA THR A 97 -28.42 6.44 -29.40
C THR A 97 -29.24 5.22 -29.80
N LEU A 98 -30.46 5.14 -29.28
CA LEU A 98 -31.52 4.23 -29.68
C LEU A 98 -32.66 4.99 -30.38
N SER A 99 -32.81 4.78 -31.69
CA SER A 99 -33.88 5.34 -32.51
C SER A 99 -34.97 4.31 -32.80
N ILE A 100 -36.20 4.57 -32.37
CA ILE A 100 -37.35 3.68 -32.54
C ILE A 100 -38.33 4.33 -33.52
N THR A 101 -38.43 3.79 -34.74
CA THR A 101 -39.25 4.36 -35.82
C THR A 101 -40.44 3.47 -36.15
N LEU A 102 -41.65 4.02 -36.11
CA LEU A 102 -42.87 3.32 -36.51
C LEU A 102 -42.89 3.06 -38.03
N VAL A 103 -43.25 1.84 -38.43
CA VAL A 103 -43.35 1.46 -39.84
C VAL A 103 -44.69 1.91 -40.43
N ALA A 104 -44.73 2.27 -41.71
CA ALA A 104 -45.99 2.60 -42.38
C ALA A 104 -46.77 1.33 -42.75
N SER A 105 -48.10 1.35 -42.59
CA SER A 105 -49.00 0.25 -42.94
C SER A 105 -50.25 0.76 -43.66
N GLU A 106 -50.97 -0.12 -44.36
CA GLU A 106 -52.31 0.20 -44.89
C GLU A 106 -53.38 0.22 -43.79
N GLU A 107 -53.11 -0.39 -42.63
CA GLU A 107 -54.05 -0.52 -41.51
C GLU A 107 -54.21 0.75 -40.66
N TYR A 108 -53.20 1.61 -40.65
CA TYR A 108 -53.15 2.85 -39.86
C TYR A 108 -52.38 3.96 -40.60
N LYS A 109 -52.51 5.20 -40.14
CA LYS A 109 -51.71 6.34 -40.61
C LYS A 109 -50.71 6.73 -39.55
N LEU A 110 -49.49 7.06 -39.96
CA LEU A 110 -48.51 7.66 -39.04
C LEU A 110 -48.79 9.14 -38.84
N GLY A 111 -48.71 9.59 -37.58
CA GLY A 111 -48.81 10.99 -37.17
C GLY A 111 -47.56 11.81 -37.51
N ALA A 112 -47.48 13.02 -36.96
CA ALA A 112 -46.35 13.92 -37.20
C ALA A 112 -45.03 13.36 -36.65
N ASN A 113 -45.06 12.84 -35.43
CA ASN A 113 -43.90 12.21 -34.80
C ASN A 113 -43.94 10.70 -35.06
N LYS A 114 -42.86 10.19 -35.65
CA LYS A 114 -42.73 8.80 -36.12
C LYS A 114 -41.54 8.08 -35.52
N THR A 115 -40.66 8.81 -34.86
CA THR A 115 -39.44 8.31 -34.24
C THR A 115 -39.36 8.82 -32.81
N ALA A 116 -38.98 7.95 -31.87
CA ALA A 116 -38.48 8.35 -30.56
C ALA A 116 -36.98 8.06 -30.51
N GLU A 117 -36.22 9.01 -29.98
CA GLU A 117 -34.80 8.86 -29.71
C GLU A 117 -34.60 8.78 -28.19
N ILE A 118 -33.74 7.86 -27.78
CA ILE A 118 -33.35 7.56 -26.42
C ILE A 118 -31.82 7.49 -26.41
N VAL A 119 -31.20 7.97 -25.34
CA VAL A 119 -29.76 7.84 -25.08
C VAL A 119 -29.58 6.92 -23.88
N ILE A 120 -28.72 5.92 -24.05
CA ILE A 120 -28.28 5.01 -23.01
C ILE A 120 -26.85 5.38 -22.66
N SER A 121 -26.50 5.41 -21.37
CA SER A 121 -25.14 5.75 -20.93
C SER A 121 -24.74 4.93 -19.71
N ASP A 122 -23.45 4.64 -19.55
CA ASP A 122 -22.89 4.00 -18.35
C ASP A 122 -23.44 4.64 -17.07
N ALA A 123 -23.31 5.97 -16.97
CA ALA A 123 -23.50 6.68 -15.72
C ALA A 123 -23.83 8.17 -15.90
N LYS A 124 -24.45 8.75 -14.88
CA LYS A 124 -24.68 10.21 -14.81
C LYS A 124 -23.39 10.98 -14.59
N ASN A 125 -23.35 12.21 -15.07
CA ASN A 125 -22.26 13.18 -14.84
C ASN A 125 -22.29 13.77 -13.42
N THR A 126 -21.99 12.93 -12.44
CA THR A 126 -21.75 13.32 -11.05
C THR A 126 -20.28 13.17 -10.71
N THR A 127 -19.81 13.85 -9.66
CA THR A 127 -18.44 13.68 -9.18
C THR A 127 -18.16 12.27 -8.67
N GLU A 128 -19.18 11.54 -8.22
CA GLU A 128 -19.09 10.16 -7.72
C GLU A 128 -18.85 9.15 -8.85
N ASN A 129 -19.32 9.46 -10.07
CA ASN A 129 -19.18 8.60 -11.24
C ASN A 129 -17.99 8.99 -12.13
N ALA A 130 -17.21 10.00 -11.74
CA ALA A 130 -16.08 10.45 -12.53
C ALA A 130 -14.92 9.42 -12.46
N LYS A 131 -14.37 9.10 -13.63
CA LYS A 131 -13.23 8.21 -13.81
C LYS A 131 -11.95 9.06 -13.79
N VAL A 132 -10.98 8.73 -12.94
CA VAL A 132 -9.74 9.53 -12.80
C VAL A 132 -8.60 8.77 -13.43
N PHE A 133 -7.88 9.45 -14.32
CA PHE A 133 -6.64 8.99 -14.90
C PHE A 133 -5.50 9.83 -14.32
N ILE A 134 -4.43 9.18 -13.88
CA ILE A 134 -3.26 9.86 -13.33
C ILE A 134 -2.03 9.41 -14.11
N GLY A 135 -1.17 10.36 -14.42
CA GLY A 135 0.13 10.10 -15.02
C GLY A 135 1.20 10.87 -14.27
N LEU A 136 2.41 10.32 -14.23
CA LEU A 136 3.60 11.02 -13.75
C LEU A 136 4.50 11.28 -14.95
N PHE A 137 5.06 12.50 -15.04
CA PHE A 137 5.98 12.83 -16.11
C PHE A 137 7.34 12.19 -15.86
N GLY A 138 7.77 11.33 -16.79
CA GLY A 138 9.12 10.80 -16.90
C GLY A 138 9.79 11.21 -18.22
N PRO A 139 11.09 10.95 -18.40
CA PRO A 139 11.78 11.25 -19.65
C PRO A 139 11.14 10.55 -20.85
N GLN A 140 10.99 11.27 -21.97
CA GLN A 140 10.52 10.68 -23.21
C GLN A 140 11.69 10.11 -24.03
N GLY A 141 11.62 8.81 -24.36
CA GLY A 141 12.66 8.13 -25.13
C GLY A 141 14.01 8.16 -24.41
N GLU A 142 15.07 8.61 -25.09
CA GLU A 142 16.42 8.74 -24.53
C GLU A 142 16.72 10.14 -23.96
N ALA A 143 15.68 10.93 -23.61
CA ALA A 143 15.88 12.24 -23.03
C ALA A 143 16.64 12.15 -21.70
N VAL A 144 17.74 12.89 -21.57
CA VAL A 144 18.52 12.99 -20.34
C VAL A 144 18.07 14.24 -19.61
N THR A 145 17.10 14.08 -18.72
CA THR A 145 16.48 15.20 -18.02
C THR A 145 16.23 14.90 -16.54
N THR A 146 16.22 15.95 -15.73
CA THR A 146 15.75 15.93 -14.34
C THR A 146 14.32 16.47 -14.21
N ALA A 147 13.68 16.78 -15.33
CA ALA A 147 12.32 17.28 -15.35
C ALA A 147 11.33 16.23 -14.84
N SER A 148 10.34 16.68 -14.09
CA SER A 148 9.34 15.81 -13.47
C SER A 148 8.04 16.57 -13.28
N GLY A 149 6.96 15.86 -13.00
CA GLY A 149 5.65 16.46 -12.82
C GLY A 149 4.54 15.42 -12.74
N THR A 150 3.30 15.90 -12.71
CA THR A 150 2.10 15.08 -12.59
C THR A 150 1.04 15.57 -13.56
N VAL A 151 0.25 14.64 -14.08
CA VAL A 151 -0.96 14.90 -14.85
C VAL A 151 -2.13 14.15 -14.27
N SER A 152 -3.31 14.77 -14.30
CA SER A 152 -4.59 14.14 -14.03
C SER A 152 -5.55 14.45 -15.17
N LEU A 153 -6.32 13.45 -15.58
CA LEU A 153 -7.44 13.59 -16.51
C LEU A 153 -8.69 13.01 -15.83
N ILE A 154 -9.70 13.84 -15.61
CA ILE A 154 -10.95 13.43 -14.96
C ILE A 154 -12.02 13.30 -16.03
N LEU A 155 -12.37 12.06 -16.36
CA LEU A 155 -13.41 11.69 -17.31
C LEU A 155 -14.79 11.68 -16.62
N GLN A 156 -15.80 12.24 -17.29
CA GLN A 156 -17.18 12.28 -16.79
C GLN A 156 -17.82 10.88 -16.79
N GLY A 157 -18.89 10.72 -15.99
CA GLY A 157 -19.56 9.43 -15.83
C GLY A 157 -20.09 8.86 -17.14
N ASP A 158 -20.61 9.73 -18.02
CA ASP A 158 -21.11 9.38 -19.35
C ASP A 158 -20.02 9.25 -20.42
N ASN A 159 -18.74 9.37 -20.05
CA ASN A 159 -17.59 9.27 -20.96
C ASN A 159 -17.50 10.31 -22.08
N THR A 160 -18.28 11.39 -22.06
CA THR A 160 -18.30 12.37 -23.18
C THR A 160 -17.25 13.46 -23.08
N LYS A 161 -16.76 13.76 -21.88
CA LYS A 161 -15.83 14.86 -21.62
C LYS A 161 -14.85 14.52 -20.53
N ALA A 162 -13.66 15.07 -20.63
CA ALA A 162 -12.65 14.99 -19.60
C ALA A 162 -12.07 16.37 -19.24
N LYS A 163 -11.58 16.50 -18.02
CA LYS A 163 -10.83 17.68 -17.53
C LYS A 163 -9.38 17.32 -17.30
N LEU A 164 -8.50 17.92 -18.08
CA LEU A 164 -7.06 17.74 -18.01
C LEU A 164 -6.43 18.82 -17.12
N SER A 165 -5.58 18.39 -16.18
CA SER A 165 -4.76 19.26 -15.34
C SER A 165 -3.36 18.66 -15.22
N TYR A 166 -2.32 19.48 -15.25
CA TYR A 166 -0.95 19.02 -15.02
C TYR A 166 -0.01 20.14 -14.60
N ASN A 167 1.07 19.72 -13.95
CA ASN A 167 2.18 20.59 -13.60
C ASN A 167 3.50 19.84 -13.82
N PHE A 168 4.55 20.59 -14.14
CA PHE A 168 5.90 20.04 -14.33
C PHE A 168 6.96 21.08 -13.97
N PHE A 169 8.16 20.58 -13.68
CA PHE A 169 9.29 21.38 -13.19
C PHE A 169 10.58 20.94 -13.87
N ASN A 170 11.61 21.78 -13.76
CA ASN A 170 13.00 21.44 -14.09
C ASN A 170 13.26 20.96 -15.53
N LEU A 171 12.52 21.48 -16.51
CA LEU A 171 12.85 21.29 -17.93
C LEU A 171 14.29 21.72 -18.21
N SER A 172 15.00 20.91 -18.99
CA SER A 172 16.39 21.11 -19.37
C SER A 172 16.60 22.35 -20.27
N SER A 173 15.53 22.78 -20.94
CA SER A 173 15.51 23.95 -21.81
C SER A 173 14.09 24.54 -21.94
N VAL A 174 13.97 25.63 -22.69
CA VAL A 174 12.70 26.33 -22.89
C VAL A 174 11.69 25.41 -23.58
N GLN A 175 10.48 25.33 -23.01
CA GLN A 175 9.35 24.62 -23.62
C GLN A 175 8.98 25.25 -24.95
N THR A 176 8.75 24.41 -25.96
CA THR A 176 8.34 24.82 -27.30
C THR A 176 6.93 24.39 -27.62
N ASP A 177 6.46 23.27 -27.06
CA ASP A 177 5.15 22.71 -27.38
C ASP A 177 4.63 21.72 -26.32
N GLN A 178 3.37 21.27 -26.46
CA GLN A 178 2.79 20.18 -25.67
C GLN A 178 1.55 19.56 -26.34
N HIS A 179 1.46 18.23 -26.34
CA HIS A 179 0.37 17.52 -27.00
C HIS A 179 0.00 16.22 -26.27
N ILE A 180 -1.19 15.70 -26.55
CA ILE A 180 -1.55 14.31 -26.25
C ILE A 180 -1.25 13.46 -27.47
N HIS A 181 -0.56 12.35 -27.27
CA HIS A 181 -0.15 11.40 -28.30
C HIS A 181 -0.69 9.99 -28.03
N LEU A 182 -0.72 9.19 -29.09
CA LEU A 182 -1.05 7.77 -29.07
C LEU A 182 0.23 6.93 -29.12
N SER A 183 0.41 6.05 -28.15
CA SER A 183 1.48 5.05 -28.10
C SER A 183 1.13 3.78 -28.89
N PRO A 184 2.10 3.07 -29.48
CA PRO A 184 3.51 3.47 -29.67
C PRO A 184 3.73 4.34 -30.91
N SER A 185 2.66 4.64 -31.66
CA SER A 185 2.75 5.32 -32.96
C SER A 185 3.34 6.74 -32.89
N GLY A 186 3.21 7.40 -31.74
CA GLY A 186 3.52 8.81 -31.56
C GLY A 186 2.55 9.75 -32.30
N THR A 187 1.43 9.24 -32.82
CA THR A 187 0.44 10.07 -33.52
C THR A 187 -0.14 11.10 -32.56
N MET A 188 -0.14 12.36 -32.96
CA MET A 188 -0.77 13.43 -32.18
C MET A 188 -2.30 13.27 -32.20
N ILE A 189 -2.89 13.20 -31.01
CA ILE A 189 -4.31 13.02 -30.79
C ILE A 189 -4.99 14.35 -30.46
N LYS A 190 -4.38 15.16 -29.60
CA LYS A 190 -4.92 16.45 -29.19
C LYS A 190 -3.79 17.47 -29.05
N ASP A 191 -3.97 18.60 -29.73
CA ASP A 191 -3.12 19.78 -29.55
C ASP A 191 -3.57 20.59 -28.33
N ILE A 192 -2.61 21.10 -27.56
CA ILE A 192 -2.83 21.97 -26.41
C ILE A 192 -2.14 23.31 -26.70
N GLU A 193 -2.89 24.25 -27.25
CA GLU A 193 -2.43 25.55 -27.76
C GLU A 193 -1.99 26.56 -26.68
N THR A 194 -1.55 26.08 -25.53
CA THR A 194 -0.98 26.88 -24.44
C THR A 194 0.32 26.26 -23.97
N LEU A 195 1.23 27.06 -23.41
CA LEU A 195 2.47 26.56 -22.84
C LEU A 195 2.42 26.68 -21.31
N GLY A 196 3.21 25.83 -20.64
CA GLY A 196 3.31 25.77 -19.19
C GLY A 196 2.28 24.84 -18.54
N PRO A 197 2.29 24.80 -17.19
CA PRO A 197 1.30 24.08 -16.40
C PRO A 197 -0.11 24.52 -16.73
N LEU A 198 -1.05 23.58 -16.65
CA LEU A 198 -2.43 23.79 -17.04
C LEU A 198 -3.38 23.17 -16.02
N THR A 199 -4.56 23.74 -15.88
CA THR A 199 -5.53 23.31 -14.87
C THR A 199 -6.95 23.39 -15.44
N GLY A 200 -7.67 22.26 -15.41
CA GLY A 200 -9.08 22.19 -15.78
C GLY A 200 -9.37 22.42 -17.27
N PHE A 201 -8.44 22.07 -18.17
CA PHE A 201 -8.68 22.14 -19.61
C PHE A 201 -9.72 21.11 -20.01
N GLU A 202 -10.83 21.57 -20.60
CA GLU A 202 -11.88 20.69 -21.07
C GLU A 202 -11.47 20.06 -22.40
N TRP A 203 -11.50 18.74 -22.42
CA TRP A 203 -11.35 17.93 -23.61
C TRP A 203 -12.67 17.20 -23.86
N ASP A 204 -13.27 17.46 -25.00
CA ASP A 204 -14.56 16.91 -25.46
C ASP A 204 -14.46 15.50 -26.06
N LEU A 205 -13.27 14.87 -25.99
CA LEU A 205 -12.98 13.52 -26.49
C LEU A 205 -13.45 13.26 -27.93
N VAL A 206 -13.62 14.33 -28.73
CA VAL A 206 -13.95 14.22 -30.15
C VAL A 206 -12.84 13.43 -30.84
N PRO A 207 -13.18 12.53 -31.80
CA PRO A 207 -12.19 11.69 -32.44
C PRO A 207 -11.06 12.51 -33.06
N GLY A 208 -9.83 12.08 -32.81
CA GLY A 208 -8.61 12.80 -33.14
C GLY A 208 -7.54 11.83 -33.65
N GLY A 209 -6.61 12.35 -34.45
CA GLY A 209 -5.58 11.52 -35.09
C GLY A 209 -6.18 10.48 -36.04
N ILE A 210 -6.03 9.20 -35.69
CA ILE A 210 -6.49 8.05 -36.49
C ILE A 210 -7.91 7.60 -36.17
N PHE A 211 -8.49 8.05 -35.06
CA PHE A 211 -9.79 7.60 -34.59
C PHE A 211 -10.92 8.25 -35.37
N VAL A 212 -11.92 7.43 -35.71
CA VAL A 212 -13.13 7.84 -36.43
C VAL A 212 -14.31 7.96 -35.47
N THR A 213 -14.35 7.17 -34.40
CA THR A 213 -15.44 7.18 -33.41
C THR A 213 -14.96 7.61 -32.03
N ARG A 214 -15.87 8.11 -31.18
CA ARG A 214 -15.53 8.43 -29.78
C ARG A 214 -15.24 7.18 -28.97
N GLN A 215 -15.87 6.06 -29.31
CA GLN A 215 -15.60 4.78 -28.67
C GLN A 215 -14.14 4.38 -28.87
N GLU A 216 -13.59 4.49 -30.08
CA GLU A 216 -12.18 4.18 -30.33
C GLU A 216 -11.22 5.08 -29.53
N MET A 217 -11.56 6.36 -29.34
CA MET A 217 -10.80 7.29 -28.48
C MET A 217 -10.86 6.87 -27.00
N LEU A 218 -12.06 6.50 -26.54
CA LEU A 218 -12.33 6.07 -25.18
C LEU A 218 -11.57 4.77 -24.87
N ASP A 219 -11.64 3.80 -25.77
CA ASP A 219 -10.93 2.52 -25.68
C ASP A 219 -9.43 2.74 -25.57
N ALA A 220 -8.85 3.62 -26.40
CA ALA A 220 -7.42 3.96 -26.34
C ALA A 220 -7.04 4.65 -25.02
N LEU A 221 -7.93 5.48 -24.46
CA LEU A 221 -7.73 6.12 -23.16
C LEU A 221 -7.72 5.09 -22.03
N PHE A 222 -8.69 4.18 -21.99
CA PHE A 222 -8.75 3.11 -20.97
C PHE A 222 -7.68 2.04 -21.15
N ALA A 223 -7.23 1.78 -22.38
CA ALA A 223 -6.06 0.95 -22.66
C ALA A 223 -4.74 1.62 -22.23
N GLY A 224 -4.77 2.88 -21.78
CA GLY A 224 -3.60 3.64 -21.35
C GLY A 224 -2.62 3.95 -22.50
N GLU A 225 -3.12 3.95 -23.73
CA GLU A 225 -2.32 4.21 -24.93
C GLU A 225 -2.10 5.72 -25.14
N LEU A 226 -2.88 6.56 -24.47
CA LEU A 226 -2.77 8.01 -24.56
C LEU A 226 -1.80 8.57 -23.53
N PHE A 227 -0.96 9.51 -23.95
CA PHE A 227 0.01 10.17 -23.07
C PHE A 227 0.17 11.65 -23.40
N LEU A 228 0.39 12.46 -22.38
CA LEU A 228 0.75 13.87 -22.51
C LEU A 228 2.27 14.00 -22.68
N ASN A 229 2.71 14.77 -23.67
CA ASN A 229 4.12 15.04 -23.95
C ASN A 229 4.43 16.54 -23.87
N ILE A 230 5.55 16.90 -23.25
CA ILE A 230 6.08 18.26 -23.18
C ILE A 230 7.36 18.34 -24.04
N HIS A 231 7.36 19.24 -25.03
CA HIS A 231 8.48 19.44 -25.95
C HIS A 231 9.33 20.63 -25.51
N THR A 232 10.66 20.50 -25.65
CA THR A 232 11.59 21.59 -25.35
C THR A 232 12.58 21.80 -26.49
N SER A 233 13.30 22.91 -26.43
CA SER A 233 14.29 23.27 -27.46
C SER A 233 15.37 22.19 -27.66
N ASN A 234 15.78 21.50 -26.58
CA ASN A 234 16.74 20.41 -26.63
C ASN A 234 16.12 19.06 -27.04
N TYR A 235 14.83 18.88 -26.79
CA TYR A 235 14.10 17.66 -27.10
C TYR A 235 12.81 17.97 -27.89
N PRO A 236 12.92 18.28 -29.20
CA PRO A 236 11.77 18.63 -30.03
C PRO A 236 10.78 17.49 -30.23
N ALA A 237 11.24 16.24 -30.09
CA ALA A 237 10.38 15.06 -30.12
C ALA A 237 9.76 14.72 -28.76
N GLY A 238 9.96 15.56 -27.73
CA GLY A 238 9.48 15.37 -26.36
C GLY A 238 10.63 15.23 -25.35
N GLU A 239 10.60 16.04 -24.29
CA GLU A 239 11.53 15.91 -23.16
C GLU A 239 10.97 14.98 -22.09
N ILE A 240 9.71 15.18 -21.71
CA ILE A 240 9.00 14.37 -20.72
C ILE A 240 7.62 13.96 -21.23
N SER A 241 7.15 12.79 -20.83
CA SER A 241 5.79 12.32 -21.08
C SER A 241 5.18 11.61 -19.88
N ALA A 242 3.85 11.62 -19.83
CA ALA A 242 3.06 10.94 -18.81
C ALA A 242 1.86 10.25 -19.46
N HIS A 243 1.76 8.93 -19.33
CA HIS A 243 0.59 8.18 -19.78
C HIS A 243 -0.61 8.46 -18.88
N PHE A 244 -1.79 8.57 -19.47
CA PHE A 244 -3.04 8.57 -18.74
C PHE A 244 -3.32 7.14 -18.31
N ARG A 245 -3.01 6.82 -17.05
CA ARG A 245 -3.36 5.53 -16.47
C ARG A 245 -4.68 5.67 -15.75
N TYR A 246 -5.66 4.90 -16.18
CA TYR A 246 -6.91 4.81 -15.44
C TYR A 246 -6.57 4.28 -14.05
N ASP A 247 -6.86 5.08 -13.02
CA ASP A 247 -6.86 4.60 -11.64
C ASP A 247 -8.16 3.81 -11.46
N GLU A 248 -8.26 2.70 -12.20
CA GLU A 248 -9.19 1.65 -11.89
C GLU A 248 -8.69 1.09 -10.59
N SER A 249 -9.48 1.23 -9.53
CA SER A 249 -9.40 0.27 -8.45
C SER A 249 -9.28 -1.12 -9.06
N VAL A 250 -8.07 -1.71 -9.05
CA VAL A 250 -7.81 -3.09 -9.49
C VAL A 250 -8.99 -3.93 -9.00
N GLU A 251 -9.81 -4.41 -9.94
CA GLU A 251 -10.94 -5.24 -9.58
C GLU A 251 -10.36 -6.47 -8.86
N PRO A 252 -10.89 -6.82 -7.67
CA PRO A 252 -10.40 -7.99 -6.96
C PRO A 252 -10.45 -9.18 -7.93
N PRO A 253 -9.36 -9.93 -8.06
CA PRO A 253 -9.29 -11.03 -9.01
C PRO A 253 -10.46 -11.98 -8.77
N GLU A 254 -11.12 -12.43 -9.86
CA GLU A 254 -12.25 -13.35 -9.76
C GLU A 254 -11.90 -14.53 -8.85
N GLU A 255 -12.82 -14.87 -7.94
CA GLU A 255 -12.64 -16.03 -7.07
C GLU A 255 -12.62 -17.30 -7.93
N ILE A 256 -11.49 -18.00 -7.92
CA ILE A 256 -11.33 -19.29 -8.59
C ILE A 256 -11.44 -20.45 -7.60
N GLU A 257 -11.88 -21.61 -8.07
CA GLU A 257 -11.72 -22.86 -7.31
C GLU A 257 -10.23 -23.19 -7.19
N LEU A 258 -9.77 -23.47 -5.96
CA LEU A 258 -8.36 -23.72 -5.69
C LEU A 258 -7.97 -25.18 -5.92
N THR A 259 -6.81 -25.40 -6.54
CA THR A 259 -6.12 -26.69 -6.49
C THR A 259 -5.45 -26.90 -5.12
N PRO A 260 -5.15 -28.15 -4.72
CA PRO A 260 -4.35 -28.39 -3.52
C PRO A 260 -3.01 -27.65 -3.52
N GLU A 261 -2.37 -27.54 -4.68
CA GLU A 261 -1.11 -26.81 -4.85
C GLU A 261 -1.29 -25.30 -4.65
N ASP A 262 -2.42 -24.72 -5.11
CA ASP A 262 -2.74 -23.31 -4.84
C ASP A 262 -2.95 -23.05 -3.34
N VAL A 263 -3.56 -24.00 -2.63
CA VAL A 263 -3.72 -23.93 -1.17
C VAL A 263 -2.37 -23.93 -0.49
N ASP A 264 -1.48 -24.85 -0.86
CA ASP A 264 -0.14 -24.96 -0.27
C ASP A 264 0.67 -23.68 -0.48
N ARG A 265 0.61 -23.10 -1.69
CA ARG A 265 1.26 -21.81 -2.00
C ARG A 265 0.67 -20.65 -1.21
N ASP A 266 -0.66 -20.56 -1.11
CA ASP A 266 -1.30 -19.49 -0.35
C ASP A 266 -0.95 -19.55 1.14
N ILE A 267 -0.77 -20.74 1.73
CA ILE A 267 -0.28 -20.87 3.12
C ILE A 267 1.10 -20.23 3.26
N ILE A 268 2.03 -20.50 2.34
CA ILE A 268 3.37 -19.90 2.40
C ILE A 268 3.33 -18.39 2.14
N ARG A 269 2.51 -17.92 1.20
CA ARG A 269 2.31 -16.48 0.96
C ARG A 269 1.77 -15.80 2.22
N PHE A 270 0.76 -16.38 2.86
CA PHE A 270 0.21 -15.89 4.12
C PHE A 270 1.27 -15.79 5.21
N LEU A 271 2.04 -16.87 5.45
CA LEU A 271 3.11 -16.88 6.45
C LEU A 271 4.20 -15.85 6.12
N THR A 272 4.64 -15.76 4.88
CA THR A 272 5.68 -14.79 4.45
C THR A 272 5.24 -13.34 4.65
N GLN A 273 3.96 -13.05 4.46
CA GLN A 273 3.38 -11.73 4.69
C GLN A 273 3.15 -11.44 6.19
N ALA A 274 2.85 -12.47 6.99
CA ALA A 274 2.47 -12.34 8.39
C ALA A 274 3.63 -12.53 9.40
N THR A 275 4.75 -13.12 8.98
CA THR A 275 5.91 -13.42 9.84
C THR A 275 7.21 -12.89 9.22
N PHE A 276 8.35 -13.19 9.84
CA PHE A 276 9.67 -12.95 9.25
C PHE A 276 10.14 -14.05 8.28
N GLY A 277 9.27 -15.02 7.96
CA GLY A 277 9.51 -16.13 7.04
C GLY A 277 8.75 -17.40 7.44
N ALA A 278 8.30 -18.18 6.47
CA ALA A 278 7.60 -19.44 6.74
C ALA A 278 8.57 -20.52 7.26
N THR A 279 8.07 -21.38 8.15
CA THR A 279 8.78 -22.58 8.60
C THR A 279 7.99 -23.85 8.27
N PRO A 280 8.64 -25.01 8.10
CA PRO A 280 7.94 -26.28 7.90
C PRO A 280 6.93 -26.61 9.01
N ALA A 281 7.27 -26.32 10.27
CA ALA A 281 6.39 -26.60 11.41
C ALA A 281 5.11 -25.75 11.37
N GLU A 282 5.20 -24.47 11.02
CA GLU A 282 4.04 -23.58 10.89
C GLU A 282 3.18 -23.96 9.67
N TYR A 283 3.82 -24.30 8.55
CA TYR A 283 3.16 -24.80 7.36
C TYR A 283 2.35 -26.07 7.66
N GLU A 284 2.97 -27.11 8.25
CA GLU A 284 2.29 -28.37 8.57
C GLU A 284 1.13 -28.15 9.55
N ALA A 285 1.32 -27.29 10.56
CA ALA A 285 0.29 -26.96 11.53
C ALA A 285 -0.94 -26.31 10.88
N LEU A 286 -0.77 -25.36 9.95
CA LEU A 286 -1.87 -24.77 9.20
C LEU A 286 -2.48 -25.75 8.20
N ARG A 287 -1.63 -26.43 7.42
CA ARG A 287 -2.05 -27.34 6.35
C ARG A 287 -2.92 -28.48 6.87
N SER A 288 -2.61 -29.01 8.06
CA SER A 288 -3.39 -30.07 8.71
C SER A 288 -4.81 -29.66 9.11
N GLN A 289 -5.09 -28.35 9.19
CA GLN A 289 -6.40 -27.80 9.53
C GLN A 289 -7.21 -27.37 8.29
N ILE A 290 -6.55 -27.25 7.14
CA ILE A 290 -7.15 -26.77 5.89
C ILE A 290 -7.56 -27.97 5.02
N ASP A 291 -8.81 -27.97 4.56
CA ASP A 291 -9.31 -29.02 3.65
C ASP A 291 -8.58 -28.98 2.30
N SER A 292 -8.62 -30.06 1.52
CA SER A 292 -7.89 -30.15 0.25
C SER A 292 -8.36 -29.15 -0.81
N ALA A 293 -9.59 -28.63 -0.70
CA ALA A 293 -10.14 -27.62 -1.60
C ALA A 293 -9.91 -26.19 -1.07
N GLY A 294 -9.29 -26.03 0.10
CA GLY A 294 -9.00 -24.76 0.73
C GLY A 294 -10.22 -23.97 1.18
N THR A 295 -11.41 -24.57 1.28
CA THR A 295 -12.66 -23.80 1.50
C THR A 295 -12.73 -23.14 2.87
N ASN A 296 -12.05 -23.73 3.87
CA ASN A 296 -11.96 -23.20 5.23
C ASN A 296 -10.68 -22.38 5.51
N ARG A 297 -9.80 -22.14 4.51
CA ARG A 297 -8.47 -21.54 4.74
C ARG A 297 -8.51 -20.18 5.42
N LEU A 298 -9.41 -19.28 5.02
CA LEU A 298 -9.53 -17.94 5.59
C LEU A 298 -9.93 -17.99 7.07
N GLN A 299 -10.77 -18.97 7.46
CA GLN A 299 -11.13 -19.19 8.85
C GLN A 299 -9.93 -19.70 9.67
N VAL A 300 -9.12 -20.59 9.09
CA VAL A 300 -7.90 -21.10 9.74
C VAL A 300 -6.86 -19.97 9.91
N TYR A 301 -6.67 -19.14 8.89
CA TYR A 301 -5.79 -17.97 8.99
C TYR A 301 -6.28 -16.95 10.03
N ASP A 302 -7.59 -16.66 10.08
CA ASP A 302 -8.16 -15.78 11.10
C ASP A 302 -7.91 -16.31 12.52
N ALA A 303 -8.09 -17.63 12.72
CA ALA A 303 -7.81 -18.28 14.01
C ALA A 303 -6.32 -18.22 14.37
N TRP A 304 -5.42 -18.39 13.40
CA TRP A 304 -3.98 -18.22 13.60
C TRP A 304 -3.62 -16.77 13.97
N ILE A 305 -4.20 -15.78 13.29
CA ILE A 305 -4.01 -14.36 13.60
C ILE A 305 -4.44 -14.06 15.05
N GLU A 306 -5.60 -14.56 15.47
CA GLU A 306 -6.06 -14.40 16.85
C GLU A 306 -5.12 -15.06 17.86
N ALA A 307 -4.59 -16.25 17.57
CA ALA A 307 -3.60 -16.91 18.41
C ALA A 307 -2.31 -16.08 18.54
N GLN A 308 -1.83 -15.50 17.45
CA GLN A 308 -0.67 -14.59 17.45
C GLN A 308 -0.93 -13.30 18.25
N MET A 309 -2.14 -12.75 18.18
CA MET A 309 -2.54 -11.57 18.95
C MET A 309 -2.59 -11.83 20.45
N MET A 310 -2.89 -13.07 20.86
CA MET A 310 -2.91 -13.51 22.25
C MET A 310 -1.55 -13.94 22.79
N ALA A 311 -0.58 -14.22 21.91
CA ALA A 311 0.76 -14.62 22.31
C ALA A 311 1.42 -13.52 23.19
N PRO A 312 2.04 -13.89 24.32
CA PRO A 312 2.80 -12.95 25.14
C PRO A 312 3.89 -12.27 24.30
N GLN A 313 4.02 -10.95 24.46
CA GLN A 313 5.01 -10.20 23.71
C GLN A 313 6.43 -10.61 24.08
N THR A 314 7.27 -10.81 23.07
CA THR A 314 8.72 -10.86 23.24
C THR A 314 9.29 -9.45 23.36
N SER A 315 10.15 -9.20 24.35
CA SER A 315 10.73 -7.88 24.64
C SER A 315 12.17 -7.77 24.16
N LEU A 316 12.43 -6.79 23.29
CA LEU A 316 13.77 -6.42 22.85
C LEU A 316 14.56 -5.77 23.99
N LEU A 317 13.93 -4.98 24.86
CA LEU A 317 14.58 -4.38 26.02
C LEU A 317 15.10 -5.46 26.99
N ALA A 318 14.25 -6.40 27.38
CA ALA A 318 14.62 -7.47 28.30
C ALA A 318 15.73 -8.36 27.72
N LEU A 319 15.66 -8.69 26.42
CA LEU A 319 16.71 -9.47 25.76
C LEU A 319 18.03 -8.68 25.65
N THR A 320 17.95 -7.37 25.41
CA THR A 320 19.12 -6.48 25.39
C THR A 320 19.78 -6.42 26.77
N ASP A 321 19.00 -6.25 27.83
CA ASP A 321 19.51 -6.20 29.21
C ASP A 321 20.12 -7.54 29.64
N ALA A 322 19.52 -8.67 29.24
CA ALA A 322 20.08 -10.01 29.47
C ALA A 322 21.39 -10.22 28.71
N SER A 323 21.44 -9.81 27.44
CA SER A 323 22.65 -9.92 26.60
C SER A 323 23.79 -9.04 27.13
N ASN A 324 23.51 -7.77 27.46
CA ASN A 324 24.46 -6.86 28.10
C ASN A 324 25.07 -7.47 29.38
N SER A 325 24.23 -8.15 30.18
CA SER A 325 24.69 -8.81 31.40
C SER A 325 25.57 -10.03 31.11
N ALA A 326 25.19 -10.87 30.15
CA ALA A 326 25.90 -12.11 29.82
C ALA A 326 27.25 -11.87 29.14
N PHE A 327 27.36 -10.82 28.32
CA PHE A 327 28.56 -10.50 27.55
C PHE A 327 29.36 -9.34 28.14
N GLU A 328 28.99 -8.84 29.33
CA GLU A 328 29.60 -7.68 29.99
C GLU A 328 29.70 -6.43 29.06
N THR A 329 28.84 -6.38 28.04
CA THR A 329 28.73 -5.29 27.08
C THR A 329 27.66 -4.30 27.56
N ARG A 330 27.81 -3.02 27.18
CA ARG A 330 26.88 -1.95 27.58
C ARG A 330 26.55 -1.06 26.40
N GLY A 331 25.99 -1.67 25.35
CA GLY A 331 26.02 -1.05 24.03
C GLY A 331 24.80 -1.28 23.15
N PHE A 332 24.73 -0.44 22.11
CA PHE A 332 23.74 -0.56 21.03
C PHE A 332 23.90 -1.83 20.19
N GLU A 333 25.05 -2.50 20.31
CA GLU A 333 25.40 -3.72 19.60
C GLU A 333 24.50 -4.89 19.99
N ASP A 334 24.27 -5.10 21.28
CA ASP A 334 23.42 -6.19 21.78
C ASP A 334 21.95 -5.96 21.45
N ARG A 335 21.51 -4.70 21.43
CA ARG A 335 20.20 -4.33 20.90
C ARG A 335 20.04 -4.67 19.42
N GLN A 336 21.08 -4.43 18.61
CA GLN A 336 21.05 -4.79 17.18
C GLN A 336 20.98 -6.31 16.99
N ASP A 337 21.73 -7.06 17.78
CA ASP A 337 21.77 -8.52 17.72
C ASP A 337 20.48 -9.16 18.24
N GLY A 338 19.89 -8.60 19.30
CA GLY A 338 18.64 -9.07 19.88
C GLY A 338 17.49 -9.13 18.89
N PHE A 339 17.44 -8.20 17.93
CA PHE A 339 16.45 -8.22 16.83
C PHE A 339 16.49 -9.54 16.04
N TRP A 340 17.67 -10.06 15.70
CA TRP A 340 17.79 -11.27 14.90
C TRP A 340 17.27 -12.49 15.65
N THR A 341 17.54 -12.57 16.96
CA THR A 341 16.99 -13.63 17.82
C THR A 341 15.46 -13.58 17.86
N ILE A 342 14.88 -12.38 18.00
CA ILE A 342 13.42 -12.18 18.00
C ILE A 342 12.82 -12.55 16.64
N ALA A 343 13.35 -12.01 15.55
CA ALA A 343 12.84 -12.28 14.21
C ALA A 343 12.91 -13.78 13.87
N THR A 344 13.97 -14.48 14.29
CA THR A 344 14.15 -15.90 14.00
C THR A 344 13.29 -16.81 14.87
N TYR A 345 13.18 -16.55 16.19
CA TYR A 345 12.67 -17.55 17.15
C TYR A 345 11.45 -17.13 17.98
N ALA A 346 11.03 -15.87 17.95
CA ALA A 346 9.93 -15.42 18.80
C ALA A 346 8.60 -16.08 18.38
N LYS A 347 7.77 -16.50 19.35
CA LYS A 347 6.46 -17.13 19.08
C LYS A 347 5.38 -16.14 18.61
N ASP A 348 5.54 -14.86 18.94
CA ASP A 348 4.64 -13.75 18.58
C ASP A 348 5.02 -13.08 17.24
N GLN A 349 5.33 -13.90 16.22
CA GLN A 349 5.79 -13.45 14.90
C GLN A 349 4.98 -12.32 14.30
N LEU A 350 3.64 -12.38 14.32
CA LEU A 350 2.80 -11.32 13.74
C LEU A 350 2.96 -9.99 14.49
N ARG A 351 3.15 -10.03 15.82
CA ARG A 351 3.37 -8.83 16.63
C ARG A 351 4.68 -8.16 16.26
N GLN A 352 5.74 -8.95 16.12
CA GLN A 352 7.07 -8.46 15.75
C GLN A 352 7.10 -7.96 14.30
N ARG A 353 6.38 -8.64 13.39
CA ARG A 353 6.23 -8.23 12.00
C ARG A 353 5.48 -6.90 11.87
N MET A 354 4.45 -6.71 12.69
CA MET A 354 3.72 -5.45 12.79
C MET A 354 4.58 -4.34 13.42
N ALA A 355 5.33 -4.64 14.48
CA ALA A 355 6.26 -3.68 15.09
C ALA A 355 7.31 -3.19 14.07
N PHE A 356 7.83 -4.10 13.23
CA PHE A 356 8.74 -3.73 12.14
C PHE A 356 8.06 -2.79 11.13
N ALA A 357 6.88 -3.14 10.62
CA ALA A 357 6.14 -2.27 9.68
C ALA A 357 5.80 -0.90 10.28
N LEU A 358 5.44 -0.85 11.58
CA LEU A 358 5.19 0.40 12.29
C LEU A 358 6.47 1.22 12.52
N SER A 359 7.63 0.58 12.68
CA SER A 359 8.91 1.27 12.82
C SER A 359 9.34 2.01 11.56
N GLU A 360 8.78 1.62 10.41
CA GLU A 360 8.97 2.26 9.11
C GLU A 360 7.96 3.38 8.84
N ILE A 361 6.92 3.50 9.67
CA ILE A 361 5.97 4.63 9.68
C ILE A 361 6.39 5.62 10.75
N LEU A 362 6.48 5.19 12.01
CA LEU A 362 6.85 6.00 13.17
C LEU A 362 8.37 5.93 13.38
N VAL A 363 9.09 6.49 12.42
CA VAL A 363 10.54 6.29 12.27
C VAL A 363 11.32 6.95 13.41
N VAL A 364 12.22 6.18 14.03
CA VAL A 364 13.35 6.64 14.85
C VAL A 364 14.62 5.89 14.41
N SER A 365 15.80 6.41 14.76
CA SER A 365 17.05 5.76 14.35
C SER A 365 18.21 5.91 15.33
N ASP A 366 19.01 4.84 15.44
CA ASP A 366 20.33 4.86 16.05
C ASP A 366 21.44 5.42 15.13
N SER A 367 21.11 6.01 13.98
CA SER A 367 22.06 6.79 13.17
C SER A 367 22.53 8.05 13.90
N VAL A 368 21.71 8.57 14.83
CA VAL A 368 22.07 9.68 15.70
C VAL A 368 22.77 9.15 16.96
N ASN A 369 23.98 9.65 17.22
CA ASN A 369 24.85 9.17 18.30
C ASN A 369 24.19 9.18 19.69
N ILE A 370 23.37 10.18 20.02
CA ILE A 370 22.70 10.23 21.33
C ILE A 370 21.69 9.08 21.48
N LEU A 371 20.93 8.76 20.42
CA LEU A 371 19.94 7.68 20.41
C LEU A 371 20.61 6.32 20.36
N ARG A 372 21.68 6.19 19.58
CA ARG A 372 22.53 5.00 19.59
C ARG A 372 23.01 4.67 21.00
N ASN A 373 23.52 5.66 21.72
CA ASN A 373 23.97 5.44 23.09
C ASN A 373 22.80 5.20 24.05
N ALA A 374 21.61 5.77 23.77
CA ALA A 374 20.34 5.48 24.44
C ALA A 374 19.70 4.15 23.98
N HIS A 375 20.51 3.09 23.85
CA HIS A 375 20.12 1.80 23.30
C HIS A 375 18.96 1.12 24.05
N ARG A 376 18.85 1.31 25.38
CA ARG A 376 17.70 0.81 26.15
C ARG A 376 16.42 1.52 25.73
N GLY A 377 16.46 2.83 25.51
CA GLY A 377 15.32 3.57 24.98
C GLY A 377 14.90 3.14 23.58
N LEU A 378 15.84 2.81 22.70
CA LEU A 378 15.47 2.27 21.38
C LEU A 378 14.90 0.85 21.46
N ALA A 379 15.41 0.02 22.37
CA ALA A 379 14.84 -1.30 22.63
C ALA A 379 13.41 -1.18 23.19
N ASP A 380 13.19 -0.25 24.12
CA ASP A 380 11.87 0.08 24.68
C ASP A 380 10.92 0.64 23.63
N TYR A 381 11.41 1.45 22.70
CA TYR A 381 10.61 1.95 21.58
C TYR A 381 10.12 0.80 20.68
N TRP A 382 10.95 -0.22 20.40
CA TRP A 382 10.50 -1.41 19.70
C TRP A 382 9.39 -2.14 20.48
N ASP A 383 9.56 -2.25 21.79
CA ASP A 383 8.58 -2.90 22.66
C ASP A 383 7.26 -2.12 22.70
N LEU A 384 7.30 -0.78 22.70
CA LEU A 384 6.12 0.09 22.58
C LEU A 384 5.35 -0.17 21.27
N LEU A 385 6.06 -0.32 20.14
CA LEU A 385 5.43 -0.66 18.86
C LEU A 385 4.78 -2.05 18.92
N GLY A 386 5.43 -3.03 19.54
CA GLY A 386 4.89 -4.38 19.75
C GLY A 386 3.66 -4.42 20.68
N GLN A 387 3.66 -3.60 21.74
CA GLN A 387 2.55 -3.48 22.69
C GLN A 387 1.31 -2.92 21.98
N ASN A 388 1.52 -1.94 21.12
CA ASN A 388 0.47 -1.24 20.37
C ASN A 388 0.09 -1.89 19.03
N ALA A 389 0.79 -2.96 18.60
CA ALA A 389 0.62 -3.61 17.29
C ALA A 389 -0.84 -3.96 16.92
N PHE A 390 -1.67 -4.26 17.94
CA PHE A 390 -3.07 -4.65 17.77
C PHE A 390 -4.05 -3.72 18.52
N GLY A 391 -3.56 -2.57 19.00
CA GLY A 391 -4.33 -1.57 19.73
C GLY A 391 -5.03 -0.57 18.81
N SER A 392 -5.22 0.66 19.31
CA SER A 392 -5.67 1.77 18.50
C SER A 392 -4.50 2.60 17.99
N TYR A 393 -4.56 3.08 16.74
CA TYR A 393 -3.54 3.96 16.17
C TYR A 393 -3.48 5.29 16.92
N ARG A 394 -4.60 5.73 17.49
CA ARG A 394 -4.63 6.90 18.39
C ARG A 394 -3.71 6.72 19.58
N ASP A 395 -3.81 5.57 20.27
CA ASP A 395 -2.97 5.28 21.45
C ASP A 395 -1.51 5.11 21.02
N LEU A 396 -1.25 4.37 19.93
CA LEU A 396 0.09 4.24 19.36
C LEU A 396 0.74 5.59 19.04
N LEU A 397 -0.01 6.50 18.40
CA LEU A 397 0.50 7.83 18.03
C LEU A 397 0.76 8.69 19.27
N GLU A 398 -0.08 8.59 20.31
CA GLU A 398 0.14 9.27 21.60
C GLU A 398 1.40 8.73 22.30
N ASP A 399 1.53 7.41 22.41
CA ASP A 399 2.66 6.74 23.05
C ASP A 399 3.97 7.07 22.32
N ALA A 400 3.98 7.02 20.99
CA ALA A 400 5.13 7.43 20.19
C ALA A 400 5.44 8.92 20.35
N SER A 401 4.43 9.80 20.40
CA SER A 401 4.62 11.25 20.64
C SER A 401 5.28 11.52 21.99
N ARG A 402 4.97 10.70 23.00
CA ARG A 402 5.51 10.81 24.36
C ARG A 402 6.84 10.08 24.53
N HIS A 403 7.22 9.21 23.63
CA HIS A 403 8.45 8.45 23.79
C HIS A 403 9.70 9.33 23.66
N ALA A 404 10.63 9.24 24.61
CA ALA A 404 11.81 10.10 24.67
C ALA A 404 12.72 9.99 23.43
N THR A 405 12.80 8.81 22.80
CA THR A 405 13.57 8.63 21.56
C THR A 405 12.96 9.40 20.39
N MET A 406 11.64 9.37 20.22
CA MET A 406 10.91 10.13 19.22
C MET A 406 11.04 11.65 19.50
N GLY A 407 10.88 12.04 20.77
CA GLY A 407 11.17 13.38 21.28
C GLY A 407 12.51 13.93 20.83
N GLN A 408 13.56 13.12 20.99
CA GLN A 408 14.92 13.48 20.62
C GLN A 408 15.17 13.40 19.11
N TRP A 409 14.52 12.48 18.40
CA TRP A 409 14.65 12.28 16.95
C TRP A 409 14.05 13.46 16.16
N LEU A 410 12.87 13.95 16.55
CA LEU A 410 12.14 15.01 15.86
C LEU A 410 12.06 16.32 16.63
N SER A 411 13.05 16.53 17.51
CA SER A 411 13.32 17.81 18.17
C SER A 411 12.19 18.41 19.01
N HIS A 412 11.11 17.68 19.34
CA HIS A 412 10.09 18.17 20.27
C HIS A 412 10.41 17.92 21.75
N LEU A 413 11.43 17.10 22.05
CA LEU A 413 11.98 16.98 23.40
C LEU A 413 12.55 18.33 23.85
N ARG A 414 11.95 18.91 24.89
CA ARG A 414 12.27 20.24 25.44
C ARG A 414 11.94 21.40 24.49
N ASN A 415 10.98 21.21 23.59
CA ASN A 415 10.41 22.31 22.83
C ASN A 415 9.69 23.30 23.77
N LYS A 416 9.87 24.61 23.60
CA LYS A 416 9.25 25.62 24.48
C LYS A 416 8.26 26.47 23.71
N LYS A 417 7.33 27.08 24.44
CA LYS A 417 6.50 28.17 23.91
C LYS A 417 7.36 29.33 23.42
N ALA A 418 6.80 30.12 22.51
CA ALA A 418 7.46 31.28 21.94
C ALA A 418 7.89 32.29 23.03
N ASP A 419 9.07 32.87 22.84
CA ASP A 419 9.55 34.05 23.54
C ASP A 419 10.12 35.04 22.52
N PRO A 420 9.28 35.93 21.96
CA PRO A 420 9.69 36.88 20.94
C PRO A 420 10.80 37.83 21.40
N ALA A 421 10.92 38.08 22.70
CA ALA A 421 11.96 38.97 23.23
C ALA A 421 13.36 38.36 23.16
N SER A 422 13.46 37.02 23.26
CA SER A 422 14.71 36.27 23.06
C SER A 422 14.88 35.73 21.64
N GLY A 423 13.90 35.94 20.76
CA GLY A 423 13.88 35.42 19.38
C GLY A 423 13.66 33.92 19.31
N TYR A 424 13.11 33.32 20.36
CA TYR A 424 12.84 31.89 20.43
C TYR A 424 11.42 31.57 19.97
N TYR A 425 11.28 30.58 19.08
CA TYR A 425 10.01 30.06 18.57
C TYR A 425 9.95 28.54 18.74
N PRO A 426 8.75 27.95 18.89
CA PRO A 426 8.60 26.50 18.96
C PRO A 426 9.21 25.79 17.75
N ASP A 427 9.89 24.67 17.98
CA ASP A 427 10.39 23.79 16.93
C ASP A 427 9.22 23.13 16.17
N GLU A 428 9.25 23.21 14.84
CA GLU A 428 8.17 22.79 13.95
C GLU A 428 8.35 21.37 13.38
N ASN A 429 9.48 20.70 13.65
CA ASN A 429 9.83 19.45 12.98
C ASN A 429 8.80 18.34 13.29
N TYR A 430 8.62 17.98 14.57
CA TYR A 430 7.61 17.00 14.95
C TYR A 430 6.18 17.41 14.55
N ALA A 431 5.86 18.70 14.63
CA ALA A 431 4.55 19.21 14.25
C ALA A 431 4.22 18.98 12.77
N ARG A 432 5.23 19.08 11.90
CA ARG A 432 5.12 18.70 10.50
C ARG A 432 4.96 17.20 10.38
N GLU A 433 5.94 16.44 10.87
CA GLU A 433 6.01 14.99 10.62
C GLU A 433 4.84 14.20 11.20
N VAL A 434 4.31 14.60 12.37
CA VAL A 434 3.12 13.96 12.96
C VAL A 434 1.90 14.04 12.04
N MET A 435 1.79 15.09 11.23
CA MET A 435 0.71 15.27 10.25
C MET A 435 1.02 14.59 8.90
N GLN A 436 2.17 14.88 8.28
CA GLN A 436 2.48 14.40 6.91
C GLN A 436 2.98 12.96 6.83
N LEU A 437 3.75 12.47 7.81
CA LEU A 437 4.34 11.13 7.74
C LEU A 437 3.62 10.15 8.66
N PHE A 438 3.15 10.60 9.81
CA PHE A 438 2.62 9.72 10.86
C PHE A 438 1.10 9.78 11.01
N SER A 439 0.38 10.43 10.10
CA SER A 439 -1.07 10.48 10.16
C SER A 439 -1.71 10.51 8.79
N PHE A 440 -1.88 11.69 8.18
CA PHE A 440 -2.84 11.85 7.08
C PHE A 440 -2.23 12.35 5.77
N GLY A 441 -0.91 12.57 5.71
CA GLY A 441 -0.23 12.96 4.48
C GLY A 441 -0.30 14.45 4.15
N LEU A 442 0.24 14.82 2.99
CA LEU A 442 0.26 16.20 2.48
C LEU A 442 -1.03 16.59 1.72
N VAL A 443 -1.78 15.60 1.26
CA VAL A 443 -2.97 15.79 0.41
C VAL A 443 -4.14 14.98 0.95
N GLN A 444 -5.34 15.55 0.87
CA GLN A 444 -6.55 14.86 1.30
C GLN A 444 -6.77 13.64 0.40
N ARG A 445 -7.15 12.53 1.02
CA ARG A 445 -7.47 11.27 0.36
C ARG A 445 -8.91 10.87 0.65
N GLN A 446 -9.51 10.24 -0.35
CA GLN A 446 -10.73 9.46 -0.21
C GLN A 446 -10.43 8.15 0.53
N LYS A 447 -11.47 7.46 1.01
CA LYS A 447 -11.33 6.19 1.73
C LYS A 447 -10.65 5.09 0.92
N ASN A 448 -10.77 5.12 -0.41
CA ASN A 448 -10.11 4.19 -1.31
C ASN A 448 -8.66 4.57 -1.63
N GLY A 449 -8.11 5.61 -0.99
CA GLY A 449 -6.73 6.07 -1.22
C GLY A 449 -6.59 7.12 -2.31
N ALA A 450 -7.60 7.31 -3.17
CA ALA A 450 -7.56 8.29 -4.24
C ALA A 450 -7.38 9.71 -3.69
N ILE A 451 -6.59 10.52 -4.39
CA ILE A 451 -6.38 11.92 -4.01
C ILE A 451 -7.68 12.69 -4.22
N ARG A 452 -8.07 13.48 -3.23
CA ARG A 452 -9.20 14.40 -3.34
C ARG A 452 -8.76 15.66 -4.07
N LEU A 453 -9.46 16.00 -5.14
CA LEU A 453 -9.21 17.20 -5.94
C LEU A 453 -10.16 18.34 -5.53
N GLY A 454 -9.66 19.57 -5.58
CA GLY A 454 -10.41 20.79 -5.32
C GLY A 454 -11.30 21.19 -6.51
N SER A 455 -12.01 22.31 -6.39
CA SER A 455 -12.79 22.88 -7.50
C SER A 455 -11.93 23.33 -8.68
N ASP A 456 -10.64 23.56 -8.43
CA ASP A 456 -9.60 23.82 -9.42
C ASP A 456 -9.07 22.53 -10.06
N GLY A 457 -9.42 21.34 -9.58
CA GLY A 457 -8.88 20.09 -10.11
C GLY A 457 -7.43 19.80 -9.68
N LEU A 458 -6.93 20.47 -8.64
CA LEU A 458 -5.64 20.18 -8.00
C LEU A 458 -5.84 19.40 -6.69
N PRO A 459 -4.85 18.61 -6.24
CA PRO A 459 -4.89 17.96 -4.93
C PRO A 459 -5.16 18.96 -3.79
N VAL A 460 -6.15 18.66 -2.96
CA VAL A 460 -6.47 19.48 -1.78
C VAL A 460 -5.40 19.22 -0.72
N ALA A 461 -4.64 20.24 -0.33
CA ALA A 461 -3.68 20.13 0.76
C ALA A 461 -4.41 19.83 2.10
N THR A 462 -3.79 19.03 2.97
CA THR A 462 -4.34 18.71 4.31
C THR A 462 -4.13 19.86 5.30
N TYR A 463 -3.08 20.65 5.11
CA TYR A 463 -2.74 21.80 5.95
C TYR A 463 -1.78 22.75 5.23
N ASP A 464 -1.54 23.92 5.80
CA ASP A 464 -0.57 24.92 5.32
C ASP A 464 0.49 25.24 6.39
N ASN A 465 1.39 26.17 6.09
CA ASN A 465 2.46 26.53 7.01
C ASN A 465 1.98 27.16 8.32
N GLU A 466 0.82 27.85 8.32
CA GLU A 466 0.28 28.44 9.55
C GLU A 466 -0.16 27.33 10.49
N VAL A 467 -0.81 26.28 9.99
CA VAL A 467 -1.19 25.10 10.78
C VAL A 467 0.04 24.43 11.41
N ILE A 468 1.19 24.38 10.72
CA ILE A 468 2.43 23.82 11.28
C ILE A 468 2.89 24.63 12.51
N GLN A 469 2.91 25.95 12.39
CA GLN A 469 3.27 26.84 13.49
C GLN A 469 2.33 26.69 14.69
N GLN A 470 1.03 26.52 14.43
CA GLN A 470 0.02 26.30 15.46
C GLN A 470 0.16 24.91 16.11
N MET A 471 0.43 23.87 15.31
CA MET A 471 0.65 22.51 15.78
C MET A 471 1.93 22.41 16.63
N ALA A 472 2.99 23.15 16.29
CA ALA A 472 4.22 23.20 17.08
C ALA A 472 3.98 23.61 18.54
N ARG A 473 3.00 24.49 18.78
CA ARG A 473 2.62 24.95 20.11
C ARG A 473 2.03 23.82 20.98
N VAL A 474 1.35 22.83 20.39
CA VAL A 474 0.79 21.66 21.10
C VAL A 474 1.88 20.86 21.80
N PHE A 475 3.05 20.73 21.18
CA PHE A 475 4.15 19.91 21.69
C PHE A 475 5.12 20.67 22.59
N THR A 476 4.84 21.94 22.90
CA THR A 476 5.69 22.73 23.80
C THR A 476 5.57 22.25 25.25
N GLY A 477 6.64 22.31 26.02
CA GLY A 477 6.65 21.89 27.42
C GLY A 477 6.86 20.39 27.66
N LEU A 478 6.89 19.54 26.63
CA LEU A 478 7.27 18.12 26.77
C LEU A 478 8.75 17.97 27.10
N ALA A 479 9.08 17.24 28.17
CA ALA A 479 10.45 16.87 28.52
C ALA A 479 10.50 15.54 29.28
N MET A 480 11.72 15.06 29.53
CA MET A 480 11.95 13.82 30.30
C MET A 480 11.17 13.81 31.62
N SER A 481 10.49 12.71 31.92
CA SER A 481 9.74 12.54 33.18
C SER A 481 10.57 12.01 34.33
N ALA A 482 11.63 11.25 34.03
CA ALA A 482 12.47 10.58 35.02
C ALA A 482 13.94 11.03 34.97
N ARG A 483 14.63 10.86 36.10
CA ARG A 483 16.08 11.03 36.22
C ARG A 483 16.66 9.99 37.18
N ASN A 484 17.97 9.79 37.10
CA ASN A 484 18.70 8.93 38.02
C ASN A 484 19.32 9.80 39.13
N ILE A 485 19.09 9.44 40.39
CA ILE A 485 19.83 9.92 41.56
C ILE A 485 20.33 8.69 42.33
N ASP A 486 21.65 8.56 42.48
CA ASP A 486 22.29 7.49 43.25
C ASP A 486 21.85 6.05 42.87
N GLY A 487 21.52 5.83 41.59
CA GLY A 487 21.06 4.54 41.07
C GLY A 487 19.54 4.36 41.05
N GLU A 488 18.79 5.27 41.67
CA GLU A 488 17.34 5.20 41.78
C GLU A 488 16.65 6.04 40.69
N MET A 489 15.54 5.51 40.16
CA MET A 489 14.65 6.26 39.28
C MET A 489 13.79 7.21 40.11
N VAL A 490 13.91 8.51 39.85
CA VAL A 490 13.12 9.54 40.53
C VAL A 490 12.46 10.48 39.53
N ASP A 491 11.40 11.15 39.96
CA ASP A 491 10.71 12.15 39.16
C ASP A 491 11.64 13.31 38.76
N ASN A 492 11.55 13.74 37.50
CA ASN A 492 12.25 14.89 36.98
C ASN A 492 11.44 16.18 37.21
N THR A 493 12.04 17.14 37.89
CA THR A 493 11.47 18.47 38.14
C THR A 493 12.17 19.58 37.32
N GLN A 494 13.08 19.22 36.41
CA GLN A 494 13.88 20.15 35.62
C GLN A 494 13.60 19.99 34.12
N PHE A 495 12.90 20.95 33.53
CA PHE A 495 12.62 20.95 32.08
C PHE A 495 13.89 20.87 31.22
N GLY A 496 14.97 21.52 31.64
CA GLY A 496 16.24 21.53 30.91
C GLY A 496 17.02 20.20 30.94
N LEU A 497 16.55 19.18 31.67
CA LEU A 497 17.24 17.90 31.81
C LEU A 497 17.43 17.23 30.44
N GLY A 498 18.68 16.98 30.06
CA GLY A 498 19.04 16.40 28.76
C GLY A 498 20.34 16.94 28.17
N GLY A 499 21.12 17.75 28.91
CA GLY A 499 22.53 18.00 28.61
C GLY A 499 23.43 16.96 29.28
N GLY A 500 24.53 16.56 28.62
CA GLY A 500 25.48 15.54 29.10
C GLY A 500 25.32 14.19 28.40
N GLY A 501 26.27 13.27 28.64
CA GLY A 501 26.25 11.91 28.06
C GLY A 501 25.05 11.07 28.52
N VAL A 502 24.85 9.92 27.89
CA VAL A 502 23.79 8.96 28.26
C VAL A 502 24.27 8.14 29.48
N PRO A 503 23.65 8.27 30.67
CA PRO A 503 24.04 7.49 31.85
C PRO A 503 23.67 6.02 31.68
N GLU A 504 24.39 5.12 32.36
CA GLU A 504 24.23 3.66 32.20
C GLU A 504 22.82 3.14 32.46
N THR A 505 22.12 3.66 33.50
CA THR A 505 20.78 3.15 33.84
C THR A 505 19.68 3.61 32.88
N GLN A 506 19.89 4.67 32.10
CA GLN A 506 18.98 5.14 31.04
C GLN A 506 17.48 5.33 31.37
N TYR A 507 17.04 5.35 32.64
CA TYR A 507 15.61 5.47 33.01
C TYR A 507 14.85 6.58 32.26
N ARG A 508 15.50 7.72 32.03
CA ARG A 508 14.89 8.85 31.29
C ARG A 508 14.49 8.53 29.84
N TRP A 509 15.04 7.46 29.26
CA TRP A 509 14.83 7.06 27.87
C TRP A 509 13.79 5.96 27.70
N THR A 510 13.40 5.29 28.79
CA THR A 510 12.40 4.20 28.85
C THR A 510 11.12 4.64 29.57
N GLU A 511 11.03 5.91 29.94
CA GLU A 511 9.86 6.49 30.58
C GLU A 511 9.25 7.53 29.65
N PRO A 512 7.91 7.61 29.54
CA PRO A 512 7.26 8.58 28.67
C PRO A 512 7.57 10.01 29.14
N MET A 513 7.76 10.93 28.20
CA MET A 513 7.88 12.36 28.49
C MET A 513 6.61 12.90 29.16
N LYS A 514 6.78 13.96 29.93
CA LYS A 514 5.67 14.68 30.59
C LYS A 514 5.72 16.17 30.30
N PHE A 515 4.57 16.84 30.44
CA PHE A 515 4.50 18.29 30.32
C PHE A 515 5.03 19.01 31.57
N PHE A 516 5.82 20.05 31.31
CA PHE A 516 6.19 21.11 32.25
C PHE A 516 5.37 22.36 31.90
N PRO A 517 4.27 22.63 32.64
CA PRO A 517 3.27 23.63 32.23
C PRO A 517 3.84 25.04 32.07
N GLN A 518 4.92 25.37 32.79
CA GLN A 518 5.56 26.68 32.71
C GLN A 518 6.14 26.96 31.30
N HIS A 519 6.41 25.90 30.52
CA HIS A 519 6.99 25.94 29.19
C HIS A 519 6.00 25.63 28.07
N HIS A 520 4.78 25.19 28.39
CA HIS A 520 3.71 24.93 27.42
C HIS A 520 2.94 26.21 27.08
N ASP A 521 2.50 26.31 25.83
CA ASP A 521 1.66 27.39 25.31
C ASP A 521 0.18 27.01 25.42
N PHE A 522 -0.57 27.64 26.34
CA PHE A 522 -2.01 27.39 26.54
C PHE A 522 -2.91 28.35 25.75
N GLY A 523 -2.36 29.15 24.83
CA GLY A 523 -3.16 30.02 23.97
C GLY A 523 -3.98 29.21 22.95
N GLU A 524 -4.97 29.86 22.34
CA GLU A 524 -5.78 29.25 21.27
C GLU A 524 -4.90 28.80 20.11
N LYS A 525 -5.20 27.64 19.52
CA LYS A 525 -4.49 27.06 18.37
C LYS A 525 -5.51 26.68 17.30
N ILE A 526 -5.32 27.21 16.09
CA ILE A 526 -6.12 26.87 14.91
C ILE A 526 -5.32 25.85 14.10
N LEU A 527 -5.79 24.62 14.05
CA LEU A 527 -5.07 23.51 13.44
C LEU A 527 -5.65 23.24 12.03
N PHE A 528 -5.67 21.98 11.61
CA PHE A 528 -6.10 21.57 10.28
C PHE A 528 -7.63 21.55 10.12
N THR A 529 -8.08 21.51 8.87
CA THR A 529 -9.50 21.37 8.50
C THR A 529 -9.76 20.00 7.88
N ASP A 530 -10.69 19.27 8.47
CA ASP A 530 -11.13 17.98 7.94
C ASP A 530 -12.64 18.01 7.68
N GLN A 531 -13.06 17.49 6.52
CA GLN A 531 -14.47 17.46 6.10
C GLN A 531 -15.22 18.81 6.26
N GLY A 532 -14.52 19.93 6.02
CA GLY A 532 -15.08 21.28 6.16
C GLY A 532 -15.16 21.81 7.59
N LYS A 533 -14.61 21.08 8.57
CA LYS A 533 -14.54 21.50 9.98
C LYS A 533 -13.10 21.75 10.39
N THR A 534 -12.79 22.98 10.78
CA THR A 534 -11.49 23.36 11.34
C THR A 534 -11.40 22.91 12.80
N LEU A 535 -10.30 22.24 13.15
CA LEU A 535 -9.97 21.93 14.53
C LEU A 535 -9.40 23.17 15.22
N ILE A 536 -10.08 23.62 16.26
CA ILE A 536 -9.63 24.75 17.09
C ILE A 536 -9.50 24.25 18.52
N ILE A 537 -8.30 24.38 19.09
CA ILE A 537 -8.06 24.20 20.51
C ILE A 537 -8.23 25.57 21.18
N PRO A 538 -9.24 25.77 22.04
CA PRO A 538 -9.47 27.05 22.68
C PRO A 538 -8.34 27.38 23.66
N ALA A 539 -8.11 28.66 23.92
CA ALA A 539 -7.21 29.07 24.99
C ALA A 539 -7.67 28.49 26.34
N SER A 540 -6.76 27.85 27.07
CA SER A 540 -7.06 27.24 28.37
C SER A 540 -6.61 28.13 29.52
N SER A 541 -7.46 28.21 30.55
CA SER A 541 -7.08 28.80 31.85
C SER A 541 -6.50 27.77 32.82
N ASP A 542 -6.63 26.48 32.53
CA ASP A 542 -6.00 25.40 33.28
C ASP A 542 -4.57 25.19 32.79
N MET A 543 -3.64 25.95 33.38
CA MET A 543 -2.20 25.87 33.08
C MET A 543 -1.51 24.77 33.90
N SER A 544 -2.09 23.56 33.90
CA SER A 544 -1.58 22.38 34.61
C SER A 544 -1.01 21.34 33.64
N THR A 545 -0.36 20.30 34.19
CA THR A 545 0.11 19.16 33.39
C THR A 545 -1.09 18.41 32.80
N GLU A 546 -2.15 18.20 33.59
CA GLU A 546 -3.38 17.54 33.12
C GLU A 546 -4.04 18.34 31.99
N GLY A 547 -4.13 19.66 32.10
CA GLY A 547 -4.69 20.49 31.04
C GLY A 547 -3.92 20.38 29.71
N ALA A 548 -2.58 20.28 29.77
CA ALA A 548 -1.75 20.04 28.59
C ALA A 548 -1.90 18.61 28.05
N ASP A 549 -2.06 17.61 28.93
CA ASP A 549 -2.31 16.22 28.55
C ASP A 549 -3.68 16.04 27.87
N GLU A 550 -4.73 16.72 28.35
CA GLU A 550 -6.05 16.74 27.72
C GLU A 550 -6.02 17.40 26.34
N GLU A 551 -5.25 18.49 26.19
CA GLU A 551 -5.00 19.12 24.89
C GLU A 551 -4.33 18.14 23.93
N LEU A 552 -3.21 17.52 24.32
CA LEU A 552 -2.49 16.57 23.48
C LEU A 552 -3.40 15.40 23.06
N ARG A 553 -4.14 14.82 24.01
CA ARG A 553 -5.07 13.72 23.73
C ARG A 553 -6.15 14.11 22.72
N SER A 554 -6.67 15.33 22.82
CA SER A 554 -7.66 15.86 21.88
C SER A 554 -7.08 16.04 20.47
N VAL A 555 -5.86 16.56 20.37
CA VAL A 555 -5.16 16.75 19.09
C VAL A 555 -4.79 15.41 18.45
N ILE A 556 -4.23 14.47 19.22
CA ILE A 556 -3.88 13.13 18.73
C ILE A 556 -5.12 12.36 18.29
N THR A 557 -6.23 12.49 19.02
CA THR A 557 -7.52 11.93 18.59
C THR A 557 -7.96 12.50 17.25
N ALA A 558 -7.85 13.82 17.06
CA ALA A 558 -8.21 14.46 15.81
C ALA A 558 -7.30 14.00 14.64
N LEU A 559 -5.99 13.88 14.88
CA LEU A 559 -5.01 13.37 13.90
C LEU A 559 -5.36 11.95 13.43
N ALA A 560 -5.57 11.03 14.39
CA ALA A 560 -5.92 9.64 14.08
C ALA A 560 -7.31 9.50 13.42
N SER A 561 -8.25 10.41 13.73
CA SER A 561 -9.60 10.40 13.16
C SER A 561 -9.75 11.17 11.84
N HIS A 562 -8.70 11.86 11.39
CA HIS A 562 -8.72 12.64 10.16
C HIS A 562 -9.10 11.74 8.96
N SER A 563 -9.94 12.23 8.05
CA SER A 563 -10.53 11.40 7.00
C SER A 563 -9.50 10.75 6.06
N SER A 564 -8.31 11.32 5.96
CA SER A 564 -7.19 10.79 5.17
C SER A 564 -6.22 9.90 5.95
N ALA A 565 -6.34 9.78 7.28
CA ALA A 565 -5.44 8.96 8.10
C ALA A 565 -5.60 7.46 7.80
N ALA A 566 -6.83 6.96 7.80
CA ALA A 566 -7.14 5.56 7.51
C ALA A 566 -6.58 5.07 6.15
N PRO A 567 -6.86 5.73 5.01
CA PRO A 567 -6.32 5.32 3.71
C PRO A 567 -4.80 5.54 3.60
N TYR A 568 -4.25 6.54 4.26
CA TYR A 568 -2.80 6.79 4.24
C TYR A 568 -2.03 5.69 4.98
N ILE A 569 -2.39 5.42 6.24
CA ILE A 569 -1.76 4.38 7.06
C ILE A 569 -2.03 2.98 6.47
N GLY A 570 -3.25 2.74 5.98
CA GLY A 570 -3.62 1.47 5.38
C GLY A 570 -2.82 1.14 4.14
N ARG A 571 -2.65 2.11 3.23
CA ARG A 571 -1.82 1.92 2.04
C ARG A 571 -0.38 1.55 2.42
N ILE A 572 0.24 2.27 3.36
CA ILE A 572 1.63 1.99 3.74
C ILE A 572 1.76 0.61 4.40
N LEU A 573 0.83 0.22 5.27
CA LEU A 573 0.85 -1.11 5.89
C LEU A 573 0.66 -2.23 4.86
N ILE A 574 -0.22 -2.05 3.86
CA ILE A 574 -0.36 -3.00 2.75
C ILE A 574 0.96 -3.10 1.97
N GLN A 575 1.64 -1.97 1.70
CA GLN A 575 2.96 -1.97 1.05
C GLN A 575 4.03 -2.70 1.85
N ARG A 576 4.01 -2.60 3.18
CA ARG A 576 4.97 -3.31 4.04
C ARG A 576 4.68 -4.80 4.13
N LEU A 577 3.41 -5.22 4.08
CA LEU A 577 3.02 -6.60 4.33
C LEU A 577 2.80 -7.41 3.05
N VAL A 578 2.15 -6.86 2.03
CA VAL A 578 1.54 -7.63 0.92
C VAL A 578 2.04 -7.18 -0.46
N THR A 579 1.73 -5.96 -0.90
CA THR A 579 2.01 -5.50 -2.28
C THR A 579 2.27 -4.00 -2.35
N SER A 580 3.18 -3.58 -3.23
CA SER A 580 3.52 -2.18 -3.46
C SER A 580 2.38 -1.37 -4.08
N ASN A 581 1.48 -2.01 -4.84
CA ASN A 581 0.44 -1.36 -5.64
C ASN A 581 -0.95 -1.95 -5.35
N PRO A 582 -1.51 -1.76 -4.14
CA PRO A 582 -2.83 -2.27 -3.80
C PRO A 582 -3.94 -1.54 -4.54
N SER A 583 -5.06 -2.23 -4.81
CA SER A 583 -6.24 -1.61 -5.40
C SER A 583 -6.87 -0.54 -4.49
N ALA A 584 -7.64 0.36 -5.10
CA ALA A 584 -8.46 1.28 -4.33
C ALA A 584 -9.53 0.54 -3.49
N GLY A 585 -10.05 -0.59 -3.98
CA GLY A 585 -10.99 -1.45 -3.25
C GLY A 585 -10.38 -2.05 -1.99
N TYR A 586 -9.13 -2.50 -2.08
CA TYR A 586 -8.36 -3.04 -0.97
C TYR A 586 -8.08 -1.95 0.07
N ILE A 587 -7.56 -0.79 -0.36
CA ILE A 587 -7.34 0.35 0.53
C ILE A 587 -8.65 0.74 1.23
N LYS A 588 -9.78 0.71 0.52
CA LYS A 588 -11.09 1.02 1.10
C LYS A 588 -11.49 0.03 2.19
N ARG A 589 -11.42 -1.29 1.94
CA ARG A 589 -11.77 -2.33 2.93
C ARG A 589 -10.91 -2.20 4.18
N VAL A 590 -9.61 -1.97 4.01
CA VAL A 590 -8.66 -1.73 5.10
C VAL A 590 -8.96 -0.43 5.85
N SER A 591 -9.31 0.66 5.13
CA SER A 591 -9.70 1.93 5.73
C SER A 591 -11.01 1.85 6.51
N ASP A 592 -11.98 1.05 6.04
CA ASP A 592 -13.22 0.80 6.76
C ASP A 592 -12.97 0.00 8.04
N ALA A 593 -12.03 -0.96 8.02
CA ALA A 593 -11.62 -1.71 9.21
C ALA A 593 -10.87 -0.86 10.25
N TYR A 594 -10.12 0.15 9.81
CA TYR A 594 -9.46 1.12 10.70
C TYR A 594 -10.47 1.89 11.57
N GLY A 595 -11.65 2.20 11.04
CA GLY A 595 -12.69 2.95 11.76
C GLY A 595 -12.27 4.40 12.04
N THR A 596 -12.71 4.96 13.17
CA THR A 596 -12.44 6.38 13.52
C THR A 596 -11.24 6.59 14.44
N SER A 597 -10.88 5.59 15.25
CA SER A 597 -9.78 5.66 16.21
C SER A 597 -8.57 4.79 15.82
N GLY A 598 -8.64 4.13 14.67
CA GLY A 598 -7.55 3.33 14.12
C GLY A 598 -7.40 1.95 14.73
N ASN A 599 -8.40 1.09 14.61
CA ASN A 599 -8.34 -0.28 15.10
C ASN A 599 -7.32 -1.12 14.30
N LEU A 600 -6.08 -1.22 14.79
CA LEU A 600 -4.99 -1.92 14.11
C LEU A 600 -5.22 -3.43 14.06
N LYS A 601 -5.90 -4.01 15.06
CA LYS A 601 -6.32 -5.41 15.04
C LYS A 601 -7.24 -5.71 13.85
N ALA A 602 -8.29 -4.91 13.66
CA ALA A 602 -9.21 -5.09 12.54
C ALA A 602 -8.51 -4.80 11.21
N MET A 603 -7.66 -3.78 11.18
CA MET A 603 -6.91 -3.38 9.99
C MET A 603 -5.96 -4.49 9.51
N VAL A 604 -5.13 -5.08 10.38
CA VAL A 604 -4.18 -6.13 9.98
C VAL A 604 -4.90 -7.40 9.50
N LYS A 605 -6.06 -7.73 10.08
CA LYS A 605 -6.92 -8.79 9.55
C LYS A 605 -7.44 -8.47 8.16
N ALA A 606 -7.96 -7.26 7.96
CA ALA A 606 -8.44 -6.82 6.65
C ALA A 606 -7.32 -6.79 5.60
N ILE A 607 -6.06 -6.56 6.00
CA ILE A 607 -4.89 -6.68 5.13
C ILE A 607 -4.61 -8.16 4.81
N LEU A 608 -4.35 -8.98 5.82
CA LEU A 608 -3.87 -10.35 5.58
C LEU A 608 -4.95 -11.31 5.06
N LEU A 609 -6.24 -11.00 5.21
CA LEU A 609 -7.33 -11.85 4.75
C LEU A 609 -8.03 -11.31 3.50
N ASP A 610 -7.50 -10.23 2.90
CA ASP A 610 -8.12 -9.63 1.73
C ASP A 610 -8.13 -10.58 0.51
N PRO A 611 -9.18 -10.58 -0.31
CA PRO A 611 -9.20 -11.34 -1.56
C PRO A 611 -7.98 -11.10 -2.45
N GLU A 612 -7.46 -9.87 -2.57
CA GLU A 612 -6.26 -9.59 -3.37
C GLU A 612 -5.00 -10.21 -2.75
N ALA A 613 -4.91 -10.29 -1.43
CA ALA A 613 -3.79 -10.93 -0.75
C ALA A 613 -3.82 -12.46 -0.90
N ARG A 614 -5.03 -13.06 -0.92
CA ARG A 614 -5.26 -14.51 -0.80
C ARG A 614 -5.66 -15.21 -2.09
N ASN A 615 -5.95 -14.46 -3.15
CA ASN A 615 -6.22 -15.06 -4.46
C ASN A 615 -4.88 -15.47 -5.12
N PRO A 616 -4.69 -16.74 -5.50
CA PRO A 616 -3.45 -17.18 -6.17
C PRO A 616 -3.31 -16.67 -7.61
N SER A 617 -4.39 -16.22 -8.26
CA SER A 617 -4.35 -15.64 -9.61
C SER A 617 -3.43 -14.43 -9.73
N VAL A 618 -3.12 -13.75 -8.61
CA VAL A 618 -2.20 -12.61 -8.60
C VAL A 618 -0.76 -12.98 -8.97
N THR A 619 -0.39 -14.27 -8.94
CA THR A 619 0.91 -14.74 -9.43
C THR A 619 1.13 -14.40 -10.92
N ALA A 620 0.05 -14.41 -11.71
CA ALA A 620 0.04 -14.02 -13.12
C ALA A 620 -0.07 -12.50 -13.34
N SER A 621 -0.35 -11.71 -12.30
CA SER A 621 -0.46 -10.25 -12.42
C SER A 621 0.91 -9.62 -12.66
N SER A 622 0.95 -8.63 -13.55
CA SER A 622 2.12 -7.78 -13.83
C SER A 622 2.23 -6.59 -12.86
N THR A 623 1.18 -6.29 -12.09
CA THR A 623 1.10 -5.13 -11.20
C THR A 623 1.09 -5.51 -9.72
N PHE A 624 0.77 -6.77 -9.40
CA PHE A 624 0.73 -7.28 -8.04
C PHE A 624 2.10 -7.78 -7.55
N GLY A 625 2.31 -7.59 -6.25
CA GLY A 625 3.49 -8.03 -5.52
C GLY A 625 4.29 -6.86 -4.96
N LYS A 626 5.41 -7.18 -4.31
CA LYS A 626 6.40 -6.21 -3.83
C LYS A 626 7.79 -6.80 -3.91
N VAL A 627 8.80 -5.94 -4.04
CA VAL A 627 10.18 -6.39 -3.85
C VAL A 627 10.37 -6.70 -2.36
N LYS A 628 10.99 -7.85 -2.07
CA LYS A 628 11.31 -8.28 -0.71
C LYS A 628 12.38 -7.37 -0.13
N GLU A 629 12.11 -6.84 1.05
CA GLU A 629 13.10 -6.07 1.79
C GLU A 629 14.31 -6.95 2.14
N PRO A 630 15.55 -6.43 2.06
CA PRO A 630 16.75 -7.21 2.34
C PRO A 630 16.72 -7.89 3.72
N ILE A 631 16.20 -7.21 4.74
CA ILE A 631 16.10 -7.77 6.10
C ILE A 631 15.12 -8.95 6.16
N LEU A 632 13.99 -8.89 5.43
CA LEU A 632 13.01 -9.98 5.37
C LEU A 632 13.55 -11.18 4.59
N ARG A 633 14.35 -10.95 3.54
CA ARG A 633 15.07 -12.03 2.84
C ARG A 633 16.03 -12.76 3.79
N ALA A 634 16.78 -11.99 4.57
CA ALA A 634 17.72 -12.52 5.55
C ALA A 634 17.01 -13.32 6.66
N THR A 635 15.95 -12.78 7.25
CA THR A 635 15.23 -13.47 8.33
C THR A 635 14.49 -14.70 7.82
N ALA A 636 13.94 -14.68 6.60
CA ALA A 636 13.26 -15.84 6.04
C ALA A 636 14.24 -17.01 5.84
N LEU A 637 15.44 -16.71 5.33
CA LEU A 637 16.51 -17.70 5.24
C LEU A 637 16.92 -18.22 6.62
N MET A 638 17.13 -17.32 7.58
CA MET A 638 17.53 -17.68 8.95
C MET A 638 16.48 -18.55 9.64
N ARG A 639 15.19 -18.29 9.43
CA ARG A 639 14.10 -19.10 9.97
C ARG A 639 14.03 -20.48 9.33
N LEU A 640 14.08 -20.55 8.00
CA LEU A 640 13.99 -21.81 7.27
C LEU A 640 15.13 -22.77 7.62
N LEU A 641 16.36 -22.25 7.67
CA LEU A 641 17.57 -23.03 7.96
C LEU A 641 18.01 -22.87 9.43
N THR A 642 17.07 -22.60 10.33
CA THR A 642 17.24 -22.62 11.79
C THR A 642 18.58 -22.02 12.25
N ALA A 643 18.82 -20.76 11.86
CA ALA A 643 20.07 -20.07 12.15
C ALA A 643 20.34 -20.05 13.65
N HIS A 644 21.49 -20.57 14.07
CA HIS A 644 21.79 -20.83 15.48
C HIS A 644 23.23 -20.46 15.85
N SER A 645 23.45 -20.19 17.14
CA SER A 645 24.77 -20.21 17.78
C SER A 645 24.87 -21.43 18.72
N SER A 646 25.96 -21.56 19.48
CA SER A 646 26.09 -22.59 20.53
C SER A 646 25.71 -22.08 21.93
N ILE A 647 25.00 -20.95 22.01
CA ILE A 647 24.65 -20.30 23.28
C ILE A 647 23.11 -20.28 23.40
N PRO A 648 22.51 -21.27 24.11
CA PRO A 648 21.07 -21.35 24.31
C PRO A 648 20.52 -20.18 25.10
N LEU A 649 19.24 -19.85 24.91
CA LEU A 649 18.58 -18.84 25.73
C LEU A 649 18.27 -19.36 27.15
N ASP A 650 17.91 -20.63 27.31
CA ASP A 650 17.34 -21.22 28.55
C ASP A 650 18.31 -22.08 29.38
N ASP A 651 19.60 -22.07 29.07
CA ASP A 651 20.63 -22.84 29.78
C ASP A 651 21.40 -21.95 30.77
N SER A 652 21.48 -22.35 32.04
CA SER A 652 22.20 -21.62 33.09
C SER A 652 23.70 -21.88 33.18
N GLU A 653 24.17 -22.98 32.58
CA GLU A 653 25.58 -23.35 32.57
C GLU A 653 26.27 -22.90 31.28
N ASN A 654 25.60 -23.05 30.13
CA ASN A 654 26.18 -22.80 28.80
C ASN A 654 25.43 -21.73 28.00
N GLY A 655 24.35 -21.16 28.53
CA GLY A 655 23.47 -20.22 27.85
C GLY A 655 23.28 -18.89 28.61
N LEU A 656 22.27 -18.12 28.21
CA LEU A 656 21.96 -16.80 28.81
C LEU A 656 21.19 -16.90 30.14
N ASN A 657 20.63 -18.07 30.46
CA ASN A 657 19.64 -18.23 31.53
C ASN A 657 18.51 -17.17 31.47
N TYR A 658 18.02 -16.91 30.26
CA TYR A 658 17.08 -15.83 30.01
C TYR A 658 15.70 -16.15 30.57
N GLU A 659 15.21 -15.31 31.48
CA GLU A 659 13.95 -15.50 32.21
C GLU A 659 12.74 -15.72 31.30
N PHE A 660 12.75 -15.13 30.10
CA PHE A 660 11.64 -15.19 29.14
C PHE A 660 11.92 -16.08 27.94
N ALA A 661 12.81 -17.07 28.06
CA ALA A 661 13.12 -18.01 26.99
C ALA A 661 11.90 -18.82 26.53
N ASP A 662 10.88 -18.98 27.39
CA ASP A 662 9.61 -19.63 27.05
C ASP A 662 8.79 -18.89 25.97
N ARG A 663 9.09 -17.61 25.71
CA ARG A 663 8.50 -16.81 24.62
C ARG A 663 9.10 -17.13 23.24
N PHE A 664 10.15 -17.93 23.19
CA PHE A 664 10.85 -18.35 21.98
C PHE A 664 10.62 -19.84 21.70
N ASP A 665 10.87 -20.25 20.47
CA ASP A 665 10.83 -21.66 20.07
C ASP A 665 11.85 -22.50 20.85
N ALA A 666 11.55 -23.79 21.00
CA ALA A 666 12.44 -24.70 21.71
C ALA A 666 13.81 -24.79 21.01
N GLY A 667 14.90 -24.72 21.78
CA GLY A 667 16.25 -24.71 21.23
C GLY A 667 16.70 -23.36 20.67
N ALA A 668 15.97 -22.27 20.93
CA ALA A 668 16.39 -20.93 20.56
C ALA A 668 17.75 -20.57 21.18
N THR A 669 18.57 -19.89 20.39
CA THR A 669 19.92 -19.43 20.76
C THR A 669 20.04 -17.94 20.50
N ILE A 670 20.96 -17.26 21.19
CA ILE A 670 21.22 -15.85 20.90
C ILE A 670 21.92 -15.71 19.54
N LEU A 671 21.45 -14.79 18.69
CA LEU A 671 22.00 -14.53 17.36
C LEU A 671 22.83 -13.24 17.34
N ARG A 672 24.12 -13.35 17.65
CA ARG A 672 25.05 -12.21 17.63
C ARG A 672 25.66 -11.97 16.25
N VAL A 673 24.80 -11.52 15.33
CA VAL A 673 25.10 -11.39 13.90
C VAL A 673 26.19 -10.35 13.61
N GLY A 674 26.32 -9.29 14.41
CA GLY A 674 27.30 -8.24 14.13
C GLY A 674 26.92 -7.37 12.93
N ASN A 675 27.90 -6.95 12.15
CA ASN A 675 27.64 -6.14 10.95
C ASN A 675 27.19 -7.02 9.78
N PHE A 676 25.89 -7.00 9.48
CA PHE A 676 25.31 -7.64 8.30
C PHE A 676 24.98 -6.57 7.25
N ASP A 677 25.85 -6.42 6.25
CA ASP A 677 25.82 -5.30 5.29
C ASP A 677 24.81 -5.52 4.14
N ILE A 678 23.54 -5.64 4.49
CA ILE A 678 22.40 -5.81 3.56
C ILE A 678 21.66 -4.48 3.27
N GLY A 679 22.17 -3.36 3.79
CA GLY A 679 21.62 -2.01 3.57
C GLY A 679 20.41 -1.64 4.42
N GLN A 680 19.92 -2.54 5.27
CA GLN A 680 18.78 -2.31 6.14
C GLN A 680 19.01 -2.98 7.51
N ARG A 681 18.54 -2.36 8.59
CA ARG A 681 18.59 -2.91 9.95
C ARG A 681 17.51 -2.29 10.85
N ALA A 682 17.02 -3.04 11.83
CA ALA A 682 15.99 -2.58 12.75
C ALA A 682 16.41 -1.30 13.51
N LEU A 683 15.53 -0.28 13.46
CA LEU A 683 15.72 1.05 14.04
C LEU A 683 17.01 1.75 13.56
N GLY A 684 17.40 1.52 12.31
CA GLY A 684 18.61 2.07 11.71
C GLY A 684 18.37 2.94 10.47
N ALA A 685 17.17 3.49 10.31
CA ALA A 685 16.80 4.30 9.16
C ALA A 685 17.75 5.50 8.97
N PRO A 686 18.15 5.85 7.73
CA PRO A 686 19.08 6.94 7.49
C PRO A 686 18.47 8.32 7.78
N THR A 687 17.15 8.46 7.58
CA THR A 687 16.42 9.73 7.76
C THR A 687 15.02 9.46 8.34
N VAL A 688 14.24 10.52 8.61
CA VAL A 688 12.83 10.39 9.01
C VAL A 688 11.96 9.74 7.92
N PHE A 689 12.41 9.78 6.66
CA PHE A 689 11.71 9.18 5.51
C PHE A 689 11.93 7.67 5.37
N ASN A 690 12.38 6.99 6.43
CA ASN A 690 12.76 5.58 6.43
C ASN A 690 13.97 5.29 5.49
N PHE A 691 14.16 4.01 5.14
CA PHE A 691 15.16 3.51 4.18
C PHE A 691 14.79 3.79 2.71
N PHE A 692 13.50 3.94 2.42
CA PHE A 692 12.94 4.18 1.11
C PHE A 692 11.59 4.89 1.22
N LEU A 693 11.22 5.64 0.19
CA LEU A 693 9.96 6.37 0.12
C LEU A 693 8.80 5.43 -0.27
N PRO A 694 7.63 5.51 0.40
CA PRO A 694 6.44 4.73 0.04
C PRO A 694 5.96 4.93 -1.41
N ASP A 695 6.31 6.08 -2.00
CA ASP A 695 5.92 6.46 -3.35
C ASP A 695 7.08 6.35 -4.36
N TYR A 696 8.22 5.75 -3.97
CA TYR A 696 9.35 5.59 -4.89
C TYR A 696 8.96 4.70 -6.08
N SER A 697 9.26 5.19 -7.28
CA SER A 697 9.09 4.50 -8.54
C SER A 697 10.37 4.68 -9.36
N PRO A 698 11.11 3.60 -9.67
CA PRO A 698 12.28 3.71 -10.52
C PRO A 698 11.85 4.01 -11.96
N ALA A 699 12.71 4.72 -12.69
CA ALA A 699 12.49 5.01 -14.11
C ALA A 699 12.34 3.72 -14.94
N GLY A 700 11.62 3.83 -16.06
CA GLY A 700 11.31 2.71 -16.95
C GLY A 700 9.87 2.23 -16.81
N GLU A 701 9.65 0.92 -17.00
CA GLU A 701 8.31 0.31 -17.06
C GLU A 701 7.44 0.59 -15.84
N LEU A 702 8.02 0.59 -14.63
CA LEU A 702 7.26 0.86 -13.40
C LEU A 702 6.73 2.31 -13.38
N ALA A 703 7.60 3.29 -13.63
CA ALA A 703 7.19 4.69 -13.73
C ALA A 703 6.22 4.95 -14.90
N ALA A 704 6.45 4.32 -16.06
CA ALA A 704 5.58 4.43 -17.23
C ALA A 704 4.16 3.87 -17.01
N ASN A 705 4.00 2.96 -16.04
CA ASN A 705 2.73 2.38 -15.62
C ASN A 705 2.21 2.95 -14.30
N SER A 706 2.79 4.04 -13.78
CA SER A 706 2.40 4.67 -12.51
C SER A 706 2.48 3.72 -11.31
N LEU A 707 3.34 2.70 -11.39
CA LEU A 707 3.56 1.73 -10.32
C LEU A 707 4.69 2.19 -9.41
N THR A 708 4.54 1.92 -8.13
CA THR A 708 5.58 2.11 -7.12
C THR A 708 6.29 0.79 -6.82
N ALA A 709 7.56 0.89 -6.47
CA ALA A 709 8.36 -0.23 -5.98
C ALA A 709 9.34 0.30 -4.92
N PRO A 710 8.84 0.65 -3.72
CA PRO A 710 9.61 1.35 -2.70
C PRO A 710 10.99 0.74 -2.43
N GLU A 711 11.04 -0.58 -2.26
CA GLU A 711 12.24 -1.30 -1.87
C GLU A 711 13.36 -1.27 -2.93
N LEU A 712 13.05 -0.94 -4.19
CA LEU A 712 14.06 -0.76 -5.24
C LEU A 712 14.93 0.48 -5.03
N GLU A 713 14.53 1.44 -4.19
CA GLU A 713 15.37 2.59 -3.83
C GLU A 713 16.67 2.15 -3.15
N LEU A 714 16.64 1.02 -2.43
CA LEU A 714 17.84 0.43 -1.82
C LEU A 714 18.72 -0.33 -2.82
N MET A 715 18.17 -0.79 -3.95
CA MET A 715 18.82 -1.75 -4.85
C MET A 715 19.76 -1.09 -5.88
N THR A 716 20.72 -0.30 -5.40
CA THR A 716 21.82 0.20 -6.26
C THR A 716 22.81 -0.91 -6.61
N GLU A 717 23.56 -0.78 -7.72
CA GLU A 717 24.59 -1.76 -8.13
C GLU A 717 25.56 -2.11 -6.97
N SER A 718 26.10 -1.07 -6.32
CA SER A 718 27.01 -1.24 -5.17
C SER A 718 26.37 -1.98 -4.00
N ARG A 719 25.07 -1.72 -3.75
CA ARG A 719 24.32 -2.37 -2.67
C ARG A 719 24.02 -3.84 -2.99
N GLN A 720 23.75 -4.16 -4.25
CA GLN A 720 23.55 -5.55 -4.67
C GLN A 720 24.83 -6.36 -4.46
N PHE A 721 26.00 -5.85 -4.87
CA PHE A 721 27.28 -6.52 -4.58
C PHE A 721 27.55 -6.70 -3.08
N ALA A 722 27.27 -5.68 -2.26
CA ALA A 722 27.41 -5.79 -0.81
C ALA A 722 26.50 -6.88 -0.22
N THR A 723 25.24 -6.91 -0.68
CA THR A 723 24.24 -7.89 -0.24
C THR A 723 24.63 -9.32 -0.64
N LEU A 724 25.09 -9.53 -1.88
CA LEU A 724 25.60 -10.83 -2.35
C LEU A 724 26.74 -11.34 -1.46
N ASN A 725 27.74 -10.48 -1.19
CA ASN A 725 28.87 -10.82 -0.33
C ASN A 725 28.45 -11.09 1.12
N ALA A 726 27.43 -10.37 1.60
CA ALA A 726 26.90 -10.55 2.95
C ALA A 726 26.22 -11.93 3.10
N PHE A 727 25.42 -12.35 2.10
CA PHE A 727 24.83 -13.69 2.08
C PHE A 727 25.88 -14.79 1.91
N ASP A 728 26.86 -14.62 1.00
CA ASP A 728 27.98 -15.57 0.86
C ASP A 728 28.71 -15.79 2.19
N LYS A 729 28.96 -14.70 2.94
CA LYS A 729 29.60 -14.78 4.27
C LYS A 729 28.74 -15.57 5.27
N LEU A 730 27.43 -15.28 5.36
CA LEU A 730 26.51 -16.01 6.24
C LEU A 730 26.49 -17.50 5.91
N ILE A 731 26.36 -17.85 4.63
CA ILE A 731 26.24 -19.23 4.15
C ILE A 731 27.55 -20.00 4.32
N GLY A 732 28.69 -19.39 3.96
CA GLY A 732 29.98 -20.08 3.94
C GLY A 732 30.68 -20.14 5.30
N ASN A 733 30.67 -19.04 6.05
CA ASN A 733 31.49 -18.87 7.25
C ASN A 733 30.68 -18.56 8.53
N GLY A 734 29.38 -18.31 8.40
CA GLY A 734 28.56 -17.75 9.47
C GLY A 734 28.89 -16.29 9.79
N LEU A 735 28.10 -15.71 10.69
CA LEU A 735 28.25 -14.34 11.17
C LEU A 735 28.57 -14.35 12.66
N VAL A 736 29.42 -13.42 13.11
CA VAL A 736 29.79 -13.30 14.52
C VAL A 736 30.18 -11.86 14.83
N ARG A 737 29.72 -11.37 15.98
CA ARG A 737 30.17 -10.10 16.54
C ARG A 737 31.52 -10.27 17.25
N GLY A 738 32.46 -9.38 16.94
CA GLY A 738 33.82 -9.43 17.50
C GLY A 738 33.90 -9.12 19.00
N THR A 739 32.97 -8.34 19.55
CA THR A 739 32.96 -7.95 20.98
C THR A 739 32.59 -9.07 21.95
N VAL A 740 32.36 -10.29 21.45
CA VAL A 740 32.18 -11.50 22.29
C VAL A 740 33.44 -11.80 23.11
N ASP A 741 34.62 -11.61 22.53
CA ASP A 741 35.91 -11.95 23.17
C ASP A 741 36.25 -11.06 24.38
N ASP A 742 35.61 -9.90 24.52
CA ASP A 742 35.92 -8.93 25.56
C ASP A 742 35.49 -9.42 26.97
N SER A 743 34.51 -10.32 27.05
CA SER A 743 33.95 -10.85 28.31
C SER A 743 34.70 -12.07 28.86
N GLY A 744 35.31 -12.88 27.99
CA GLY A 744 35.87 -14.19 28.34
C GLY A 744 34.84 -15.28 28.69
N SER A 745 33.54 -14.96 28.78
CA SER A 745 32.47 -15.93 29.13
C SER A 745 32.09 -16.85 27.97
N TYR A 746 32.25 -16.40 26.73
CA TYR A 746 31.98 -17.17 25.52
C TYR A 746 33.07 -16.92 24.48
N THR A 747 33.33 -17.93 23.66
CA THR A 747 34.26 -17.83 22.52
C THR A 747 33.54 -17.31 21.27
N LEU A 748 34.29 -16.72 20.32
CA LEU A 748 33.77 -16.38 18.99
C LEU A 748 33.09 -17.58 18.30
N ASP A 749 33.62 -18.79 18.46
CA ASP A 749 33.06 -19.96 17.80
C ASP A 749 31.74 -20.41 18.44
N GLN A 750 31.57 -20.23 19.75
CA GLN A 750 30.28 -20.44 20.42
C GLN A 750 29.24 -19.41 19.99
N ALA A 751 29.63 -18.13 19.83
CA ALA A 751 28.73 -17.06 19.41
C ALA A 751 28.46 -17.00 17.90
N ARG A 752 29.17 -17.82 17.10
CA ARG A 752 29.06 -17.80 15.64
C ARG A 752 27.71 -18.32 15.19
N VAL A 753 26.95 -17.45 14.54
CA VAL A 753 25.66 -17.75 13.92
C VAL A 753 25.89 -18.50 12.61
N LYS A 754 25.33 -19.70 12.50
CA LYS A 754 25.40 -20.58 11.31
C LYS A 754 24.01 -21.00 10.88
N LEU A 755 23.87 -21.37 9.61
CA LEU A 755 22.66 -22.00 9.07
C LEU A 755 22.78 -23.52 9.21
N ASP A 756 21.69 -24.18 9.60
CA ASP A 756 21.58 -25.64 9.59
C ASP A 756 21.14 -26.12 8.21
N ILE A 757 22.06 -26.75 7.48
CA ILE A 757 21.82 -27.30 6.14
C ILE A 757 21.53 -28.81 6.17
N SER A 758 21.52 -29.45 7.34
CA SER A 758 21.38 -30.90 7.47
C SER A 758 20.06 -31.41 6.90
N HIS A 759 19.00 -30.60 6.92
CA HIS A 759 17.75 -30.95 6.27
C HIS A 759 17.87 -31.07 4.75
N LEU A 760 18.66 -30.18 4.11
CA LEU A 760 18.91 -30.25 2.68
C LEU A 760 19.73 -31.49 2.31
N GLU A 761 20.68 -31.87 3.17
CA GLU A 761 21.44 -33.12 3.03
C GLU A 761 20.53 -34.35 3.14
N MET A 762 19.64 -34.38 4.13
CA MET A 762 18.66 -35.46 4.30
C MET A 762 17.70 -35.56 3.11
N LEU A 763 17.24 -34.41 2.58
CA LEU A 763 16.36 -34.37 1.41
C LEU A 763 17.06 -34.92 0.17
N TRP A 764 18.33 -34.55 -0.04
CA TRP A 764 19.16 -35.07 -1.13
C TRP A 764 19.36 -36.59 -1.04
N GLU A 765 19.73 -37.09 0.13
CA GLU A 765 19.96 -38.53 0.33
C GLU A 765 18.66 -39.35 0.28
N GLY A 766 17.54 -38.76 0.69
CA GLY A 766 16.21 -39.38 0.67
C GLY A 766 15.49 -39.34 -0.68
N SER A 767 15.98 -38.55 -1.64
CA SER A 767 15.38 -38.44 -2.98
C SER A 767 15.87 -39.56 -3.90
N ASP A 768 14.93 -40.30 -4.51
CA ASP A 768 15.25 -41.36 -5.46
C ASP A 768 15.51 -40.79 -6.86
N GLY A 769 16.68 -41.07 -7.45
CA GLY A 769 17.02 -40.59 -8.78
C GLY A 769 18.52 -40.35 -8.96
N ASP A 770 18.89 -39.77 -10.10
CA ASP A 770 20.23 -39.23 -10.32
C ASP A 770 20.41 -37.87 -9.61
N ASP A 771 21.63 -37.33 -9.67
CA ASP A 771 21.99 -36.08 -9.00
C ASP A 771 21.15 -34.88 -9.50
N GLU A 772 20.58 -34.94 -10.71
CA GLU A 772 19.72 -33.88 -11.25
C GLU A 772 18.34 -33.89 -10.57
N VAL A 773 17.72 -35.07 -10.44
CA VAL A 773 16.45 -35.24 -9.69
C VAL A 773 16.61 -34.84 -8.22
N LYS A 774 17.74 -35.22 -7.60
CA LYS A 774 18.04 -34.85 -6.21
C LYS A 774 18.27 -33.34 -6.05
N ALA A 775 18.93 -32.70 -7.01
CA ALA A 775 19.11 -31.25 -7.03
C ALA A 775 17.77 -30.53 -7.17
N GLU A 776 16.88 -31.02 -8.02
CA GLU A 776 15.54 -30.46 -8.18
C GLU A 776 14.74 -30.51 -6.86
N ALA A 777 14.77 -31.62 -6.13
CA ALA A 777 14.10 -31.72 -4.82
C ALA A 777 14.57 -30.65 -3.82
N VAL A 778 15.89 -30.40 -3.75
CA VAL A 778 16.47 -29.35 -2.88
C VAL A 778 16.06 -27.95 -3.32
N VAL A 779 16.06 -27.68 -4.63
CA VAL A 779 15.64 -26.40 -5.20
C VAL A 779 14.16 -26.15 -4.94
N ASP A 780 13.32 -27.16 -5.14
CA ASP A 780 11.86 -27.07 -4.91
C ASP A 780 11.53 -26.81 -3.44
N TYR A 781 12.26 -27.43 -2.51
CA TYR A 781 12.09 -27.15 -1.08
C TYR A 781 12.41 -25.69 -0.74
N LEU A 782 13.55 -25.18 -1.22
CA LEU A 782 13.95 -23.78 -0.98
C LEU A 782 12.98 -22.81 -1.66
N ASP A 783 12.55 -23.10 -2.88
CA ASP A 783 11.60 -22.28 -3.63
C ASP A 783 10.24 -22.23 -2.95
N PHE A 784 9.75 -23.38 -2.48
CA PHE A 784 8.48 -23.49 -1.79
C PHE A 784 8.45 -22.59 -0.56
N TYR A 785 9.44 -22.70 0.35
CA TYR A 785 9.42 -21.97 1.61
C TYR A 785 9.87 -20.51 1.52
N LEU A 786 10.84 -20.18 0.65
CA LEU A 786 11.35 -18.81 0.54
C LEU A 786 10.54 -17.95 -0.43
N ASN A 787 9.89 -18.58 -1.42
CA ASN A 787 9.31 -17.89 -2.57
C ASN A 787 7.91 -18.38 -2.94
N ALA A 788 7.27 -19.23 -2.11
CA ALA A 788 5.95 -19.79 -2.38
C ALA A 788 5.85 -20.53 -3.73
N GLY A 789 6.95 -21.15 -4.18
CA GLY A 789 6.98 -21.91 -5.42
C GLY A 789 7.03 -21.05 -6.70
N ALA A 790 7.49 -19.79 -6.60
CA ALA A 790 7.52 -18.86 -7.71
C ALA A 790 8.44 -19.29 -8.87
N PHE A 791 9.57 -19.93 -8.60
CA PHE A 791 10.44 -20.43 -9.68
C PHE A 791 9.76 -21.49 -10.53
N ALA A 792 8.97 -22.37 -9.92
CA ALA A 792 8.22 -23.39 -10.66
C ALA A 792 7.18 -22.79 -11.64
N VAL A 793 6.83 -21.51 -11.49
CA VAL A 793 5.80 -20.82 -12.29
C VAL A 793 6.39 -19.81 -13.28
N LEU A 794 7.44 -19.07 -12.89
CA LEU A 794 7.88 -17.87 -13.61
C LEU A 794 9.01 -18.09 -14.61
N ASP A 795 9.97 -18.96 -14.32
CA ASP A 795 11.16 -19.14 -15.18
C ASP A 795 11.82 -20.52 -15.00
N SER A 796 11.65 -21.38 -16.00
CA SER A 796 12.24 -22.72 -16.02
C SER A 796 13.73 -22.71 -16.37
N GLU A 797 14.27 -21.65 -16.98
CA GLU A 797 15.67 -21.59 -17.39
C GLU A 797 16.59 -21.38 -16.19
N THR A 798 16.34 -20.35 -15.37
CA THR A 798 17.15 -20.10 -14.16
C THR A 798 17.09 -21.28 -13.19
N LYS A 799 15.89 -21.89 -13.00
CA LYS A 799 15.75 -23.11 -12.19
C LYS A 799 16.64 -24.24 -12.74
N SER A 800 16.60 -24.50 -14.06
CA SER A 800 17.40 -25.53 -14.70
C SER A 800 18.91 -25.28 -14.56
N ILE A 801 19.36 -24.01 -14.65
CA ILE A 801 20.76 -23.63 -14.42
C ILE A 801 21.17 -23.93 -12.98
N ILE A 802 20.34 -23.59 -12.00
CA ILE A 802 20.62 -23.88 -10.59
C ILE A 802 20.69 -25.40 -10.39
N VAL A 803 19.68 -26.14 -10.83
CA VAL A 803 19.62 -27.61 -10.70
C VAL A 803 20.84 -28.30 -11.31
N SER A 804 21.18 -27.99 -12.57
CA SER A 804 22.36 -28.57 -13.23
C SER A 804 23.68 -28.19 -12.54
N THR A 805 23.80 -26.95 -12.07
CA THR A 805 24.98 -26.50 -11.29
C THR A 805 25.12 -27.29 -9.99
N LEU A 806 24.01 -27.62 -9.31
CA LEU A 806 24.02 -28.39 -8.06
C LEU A 806 24.32 -29.87 -8.28
N ALA A 807 23.79 -30.46 -9.35
CA ALA A 807 24.09 -31.84 -9.72
C ALA A 807 25.60 -32.05 -9.93
N ASP A 808 26.24 -31.13 -10.66
CA ASP A 808 27.68 -31.16 -10.94
C ASP A 808 28.57 -30.66 -9.77
N ALA A 809 27.98 -30.02 -8.76
CA ALA A 809 28.73 -29.47 -7.64
C ALA A 809 29.32 -30.55 -6.75
N ARG A 810 30.50 -30.24 -6.17
CA ARG A 810 31.06 -31.06 -5.09
C ARG A 810 30.16 -31.00 -3.87
N GLU A 811 29.97 -32.15 -3.21
CA GLU A 811 29.17 -32.31 -2.00
C GLU A 811 29.42 -31.20 -0.96
N SER A 812 30.68 -30.88 -0.66
CA SER A 812 31.06 -29.86 0.32
C SER A 812 30.67 -28.41 -0.01
N LYS A 813 30.18 -28.14 -1.22
CA LYS A 813 29.70 -26.82 -1.66
C LYS A 813 28.26 -26.82 -2.14
N ARG A 814 27.68 -28.00 -2.41
CA ARG A 814 26.40 -28.16 -3.09
C ARG A 814 25.28 -27.39 -2.40
N PHE A 815 25.04 -27.65 -1.11
CA PHE A 815 23.93 -27.00 -0.39
C PHE A 815 24.16 -25.50 -0.18
N ASN A 816 25.40 -25.06 0.04
CA ASN A 816 25.74 -23.65 0.08
C ASN A 816 25.45 -22.94 -1.25
N LEU A 817 25.76 -23.58 -2.38
CA LEU A 817 25.41 -23.07 -3.71
C LEU A 817 23.90 -23.03 -3.92
N ALA A 818 23.16 -24.03 -3.40
CA ALA A 818 21.71 -24.07 -3.51
C ALA A 818 21.09 -22.86 -2.80
N VAL A 819 21.48 -22.66 -1.54
CA VAL A 819 21.02 -21.51 -0.75
C VAL A 819 21.44 -20.18 -1.38
N TYR A 820 22.69 -20.07 -1.82
CA TYR A 820 23.19 -18.84 -2.44
C TYR A 820 22.45 -18.49 -3.73
N GLY A 821 22.19 -19.48 -4.60
CA GLY A 821 21.43 -19.29 -5.84
C GLY A 821 19.99 -18.87 -5.56
N MET A 822 19.30 -19.59 -4.66
CA MET A 822 17.90 -19.36 -4.37
C MET A 822 17.61 -18.02 -3.70
N VAL A 823 18.51 -17.54 -2.84
CA VAL A 823 18.29 -16.28 -2.13
C VAL A 823 18.63 -15.06 -3.00
N ASN A 824 19.49 -15.21 -4.01
CA ASN A 824 20.02 -14.08 -4.80
C ASN A 824 19.48 -13.98 -6.23
N ALA A 825 18.68 -14.95 -6.67
CA ALA A 825 18.12 -14.90 -8.00
C ALA A 825 17.11 -13.74 -8.18
N PRO A 826 17.19 -12.97 -9.28
CA PRO A 826 16.31 -11.83 -9.54
C PRO A 826 14.81 -12.18 -9.52
N GLU A 827 14.47 -13.36 -10.04
CA GLU A 827 13.09 -13.83 -10.29
C GLU A 827 12.29 -13.97 -8.99
N VAL A 828 12.98 -14.14 -7.86
CA VAL A 828 12.37 -14.35 -6.54
C VAL A 828 12.59 -13.21 -5.55
N LEU A 829 13.16 -12.10 -6.04
CA LEU A 829 13.17 -10.84 -5.31
C LEU A 829 11.76 -10.25 -5.19
N VAL A 830 10.84 -10.59 -6.09
CA VAL A 830 9.44 -10.18 -6.02
C VAL A 830 8.64 -11.21 -5.23
N GLN A 831 8.07 -10.77 -4.12
CA GLN A 831 7.04 -11.50 -3.38
C GLN A 831 5.70 -11.23 -4.06
N LYS A 832 5.09 -12.27 -4.66
CA LYS A 832 3.72 -12.23 -5.19
C LYS A 832 2.75 -12.93 -4.26
#